data_AF-A0A068Z6R4-F1
#
_entry.id   AF-A0A068Z6R4-F1
#
_cell.length_a   1.000
_cell.length_b   1.000
_cell.length_c   1.000
_cell.angle_alpha   90.00
_cell.angle_beta   90.00
_cell.angle_gamma   90.00
#
_symmetry.space_group_name_H-M   'P 1'
#
loop_
_entity.id
_entity.type
_entity.pdbx_description
1 polymer ?
#
loop_
_entity_poly.entity_id
_entity_poly.type
_entity_poly.pdbx_seq_one_letter_code
_entity_poly.pdbx_strand_id
1 'polypeptide(L)'
;MLPVNNNPYQPFQTGLRSARDATSSGNVSHTTTVPLRPDEYYALWSEWEKNAPSGGGERRDIAVARMCACLETDYKELYLAGLRLSSLSERLPPNITLLNVSDNHLCKLPDNLPETVTDIFVSYNELTEIPENLPPGLKELTLESNQLESIPGNLPDTIEALDLADNRLSTLPDHLPDSLLYLFLQNNQLQTIPASLWRLPSEARVFLDGNPFSARTRRRLMDWVQMADYTGPRFFFSMSENRADAPPRPLSEAVKDWLSAQTAESAWAAMEKEDNAAAFSAFLSRLGETQNARENPAFKARVTDWLTRLVETPALRETTFAVAQEATTSCEDRVTLAWNDMQKVALVYDVESGTWDDRLPELMTVGCEMFCLEQLEQAARDKVKTLRFVDEVEVYLAYQTGLRDALRLTSAGERMRYGDVSGVTQEDLDRALVQVREREKRAFPTWLAQWAPWKTALYRASPGFVENMQEQQTGALNDTYRQRVDAELKAAGVEGIADAEVAVGKKVWDEMTGENETALTRAFLQNRYCALMADKRPEQALKAVTELTSVAASAPAVAAMAVRPGNVNEAHPGSLLATRVAAGGMAPLAEAWVSLLHRLYENKYLDKEEVISALLPHKKEHRGGSLAHAIADTAWNSEAATKLCALLSDVAGSDENSRQDIMARLSLKLPGDRFSQLNPDQAADFYKRAKKADKLSRNDAAKAHLKEGRLIPESRELYGMVSGAQTGSLNREARTEALKR
;
A
#
# COMPACT_ATOMS: atom_id res chain seq x y z
N MET A 1 23.99 -2.43 -53.71
CA MET A 1 25.24 -3.20 -53.60
C MET A 1 25.90 -2.86 -52.26
N LEU A 2 26.76 -3.75 -51.76
CA LEU A 2 27.58 -3.59 -50.55
C LEU A 2 28.72 -2.56 -50.77
N PRO A 3 29.48 -2.11 -49.73
CA PRO A 3 29.65 -2.75 -48.42
C PRO A 3 29.52 -1.87 -47.15
N VAL A 4 29.39 -2.58 -46.03
CA VAL A 4 29.67 -2.13 -44.66
C VAL A 4 31.19 -2.13 -44.43
N ASN A 5 31.72 -1.28 -43.55
CA ASN A 5 33.01 -1.56 -42.90
C ASN A 5 33.06 -1.01 -41.46
N ASN A 6 33.55 -1.83 -40.52
CA ASN A 6 33.67 -1.50 -39.10
C ASN A 6 35.14 -1.38 -38.70
N ASN A 7 35.65 -0.17 -38.42
CA ASN A 7 36.74 0.04 -37.44
C ASN A 7 37.00 1.53 -37.16
N PRO A 8 37.20 1.94 -35.89
CA PRO A 8 37.91 3.16 -35.56
C PRO A 8 39.04 2.96 -34.51
N TYR A 9 39.75 1.82 -34.50
CA TYR A 9 41.00 1.67 -33.73
C TYR A 9 42.25 1.75 -34.62
N GLN A 10 42.78 2.97 -34.82
CA GLN A 10 44.21 3.24 -35.00
C GLN A 10 44.53 4.72 -34.71
N PRO A 11 45.65 5.05 -34.02
CA PRO A 11 45.98 6.41 -33.63
C PRO A 11 46.70 7.20 -34.73
N PHE A 12 46.43 8.50 -34.83
CA PHE A 12 47.17 9.41 -35.71
C PHE A 12 48.57 9.71 -35.14
N GLN A 13 49.62 9.16 -35.76
CA GLN A 13 50.98 9.68 -35.63
C GLN A 13 51.25 10.76 -36.69
N THR A 14 51.49 12.01 -36.29
CA THR A 14 52.02 13.04 -37.19
C THR A 14 53.05 13.95 -36.52
N GLY A 15 54.32 13.79 -36.93
CA GLY A 15 55.20 14.91 -37.25
C GLY A 15 55.79 15.76 -36.11
N LEU A 16 56.91 15.31 -35.54
CA LEU A 16 57.85 16.23 -34.89
C LEU A 16 58.37 17.29 -35.88
N ARG A 17 58.34 18.56 -35.47
CA ARG A 17 59.36 19.56 -35.85
C ARG A 17 59.74 20.38 -34.63
N SER A 18 61.03 20.45 -34.33
CA SER A 18 61.55 21.18 -33.17
C SER A 18 61.66 22.68 -33.44
N ALA A 19 61.22 23.48 -32.48
CA ALA A 19 61.96 24.67 -32.06
C ALA A 19 62.57 24.38 -30.69
N ARG A 20 63.77 24.91 -30.43
CA ARG A 20 64.44 24.84 -29.13
C ARG A 20 64.33 26.19 -28.42
N ASP A 21 64.76 26.17 -27.16
CA ASP A 21 64.95 27.31 -26.25
C ASP A 21 63.63 27.87 -25.66
N ALA A 22 63.51 28.15 -24.36
CA ALA A 22 64.52 28.12 -23.28
C ALA A 22 64.03 27.33 -22.04
N THR A 23 64.96 27.01 -21.14
CA THR A 23 64.75 26.12 -19.99
C THR A 23 64.24 26.84 -18.73
N SER A 24 63.14 26.34 -18.15
CA SER A 24 62.88 26.44 -16.70
C SER A 24 62.19 25.16 -16.22
N SER A 25 62.96 24.12 -15.94
CA SER A 25 62.48 22.84 -15.43
C SER A 25 62.08 22.95 -13.95
N GLY A 26 60.89 23.46 -13.69
CA GLY A 26 60.25 23.39 -12.38
C GLY A 26 59.75 21.98 -12.11
N ASN A 27 60.62 21.11 -11.60
CA ASN A 27 60.18 19.87 -10.98
C ASN A 27 59.35 20.24 -9.73
N VAL A 28 58.03 20.13 -9.81
CA VAL A 28 57.16 20.09 -8.63
C VAL A 28 57.35 18.70 -8.01
N SER A 29 58.46 18.55 -7.28
CA SER A 29 58.65 17.41 -6.39
C SER A 29 57.53 17.41 -5.35
N HIS A 30 56.92 16.25 -5.09
CA HIS A 30 56.07 16.06 -3.91
C HIS A 30 56.86 16.44 -2.66
N THR A 31 56.64 17.65 -2.14
CA THR A 31 57.21 18.08 -0.87
C THR A 31 56.41 17.40 0.22
N THR A 32 56.91 16.25 0.69
CA THR A 32 56.43 15.61 1.90
C THR A 32 56.42 16.65 3.01
N THR A 33 55.23 17.13 3.37
CA THR A 33 55.05 18.22 4.32
C THR A 33 55.45 17.70 5.69
N VAL A 34 56.62 18.16 6.17
CA VAL A 34 57.11 17.83 7.52
C VAL A 34 56.00 18.22 8.51
N PRO A 35 55.52 17.29 9.36
CA PRO A 35 54.47 17.62 10.33
C PRO A 35 54.89 18.82 11.18
N LEU A 36 54.06 19.86 11.17
CA LEU A 36 54.28 21.04 11.98
C LEU A 36 54.25 20.67 13.46
N ARG A 37 55.01 21.41 14.27
CA ARG A 37 54.98 21.28 15.73
C ARG A 37 53.62 21.76 16.26
N PRO A 38 53.12 21.24 17.39
CA PRO A 38 51.88 21.74 17.98
C PRO A 38 51.89 23.27 18.19
N ASP A 39 53.01 23.83 18.62
CA ASP A 39 53.21 25.29 18.78
C ASP A 39 52.97 26.08 17.48
N GLU A 40 53.31 25.49 16.32
CA GLU A 40 53.16 26.10 15.00
C GLU A 40 51.70 26.03 14.52
N TYR A 41 50.98 24.94 14.83
CA TYR A 41 49.51 24.86 14.64
C TYR A 41 48.78 25.90 15.50
N TYR A 42 49.08 25.99 16.80
CA TYR A 42 48.45 26.96 17.70
C TYR A 42 48.70 28.41 17.26
N ALA A 43 49.88 28.73 16.74
CA ALA A 43 50.19 30.04 16.18
C ALA A 43 49.32 30.37 14.96
N LEU A 44 49.26 29.47 13.97
CA LEU A 44 48.45 29.62 12.75
C LEU A 44 46.96 29.77 13.05
N TRP A 45 46.43 28.97 13.98
CA TRP A 45 45.02 29.01 14.37
C TRP A 45 44.68 30.30 15.11
N SER A 46 45.53 30.74 16.03
CA SER A 46 45.32 32.02 16.73
C SER A 46 45.53 33.24 15.81
N GLU A 47 46.25 33.14 14.69
CA GLU A 47 46.27 34.20 13.67
C GLU A 47 44.97 34.19 12.84
N TRP A 48 44.51 33.03 12.38
CA TRP A 48 43.24 32.87 11.65
C TRP A 48 42.01 33.32 12.46
N GLU A 49 42.01 33.09 13.78
CA GLU A 49 41.02 33.60 14.74
C GLU A 49 40.98 35.14 14.77
N LYS A 50 42.14 35.79 14.91
CA LYS A 50 42.24 37.27 14.95
C LYS A 50 41.86 37.93 13.62
N ASN A 51 42.03 37.21 12.52
CA ASN A 51 41.66 37.64 11.17
C ASN A 51 40.16 37.37 10.84
N ALA A 52 39.28 37.31 11.85
CA ALA A 52 37.84 37.21 11.67
C ALA A 52 37.23 38.52 11.09
N PRO A 53 36.36 38.44 10.05
CA PRO A 53 35.64 39.58 9.51
C PRO A 53 34.78 40.33 10.54
N SER A 54 35.07 41.62 10.69
CA SER A 54 34.40 42.53 11.62
C SER A 54 32.90 42.71 11.32
N GLY A 55 32.06 41.87 11.92
CA GLY A 55 30.59 41.95 11.86
C GLY A 55 29.88 40.70 11.36
N GLY A 56 30.60 39.67 10.87
CA GLY A 56 29.98 38.43 10.36
C GLY A 56 29.35 37.53 11.44
N GLY A 57 29.80 37.66 12.69
CA GLY A 57 29.36 36.78 13.78
C GLY A 57 29.93 35.36 13.72
N GLU A 58 31.05 35.17 13.01
CA GLU A 58 31.76 33.89 12.89
C GLU A 58 32.29 33.41 14.25
N ARG A 59 32.20 32.11 14.51
CA ARG A 59 32.64 31.47 15.76
C ARG A 59 34.01 30.80 15.61
N ARG A 60 35.00 31.59 15.16
CA ARG A 60 36.39 31.12 14.99
C ARG A 60 37.04 30.73 16.31
N ASP A 61 36.67 31.39 17.40
CA ASP A 61 37.03 31.05 18.78
C ASP A 61 36.69 29.59 19.10
N ILE A 62 35.46 29.17 18.81
CA ILE A 62 34.98 27.80 19.02
C ILE A 62 35.67 26.83 18.04
N ALA A 63 35.89 27.24 16.79
CA ALA A 63 36.60 26.42 15.81
C ALA A 63 38.05 26.12 16.25
N VAL A 64 38.82 27.15 16.66
CA VAL A 64 40.17 26.97 17.20
C VAL A 64 40.15 26.10 18.45
N ALA A 65 39.22 26.32 19.40
CA ALA A 65 39.11 25.48 20.59
C ALA A 65 38.88 24.00 20.25
N ARG A 66 38.05 23.69 19.24
CA ARG A 66 37.84 22.31 18.75
C ARG A 66 39.07 21.74 18.04
N MET A 67 39.79 22.55 17.26
CA MET A 67 41.04 22.14 16.58
C MET A 67 42.18 21.86 17.59
N CYS A 68 42.31 22.67 18.64
CA CYS A 68 43.24 22.41 19.75
C CYS A 68 42.87 21.12 20.48
N ALA A 69 41.60 20.95 20.89
CA ALA A 69 41.16 19.73 21.57
C ALA A 69 41.40 18.47 20.73
N CYS A 70 41.15 18.52 19.41
CA CYS A 70 41.45 17.45 18.46
C CYS A 70 42.96 17.09 18.45
N LEU A 71 43.84 18.09 18.39
CA LEU A 71 45.29 17.89 18.39
C LEU A 71 45.83 17.37 19.74
N GLU A 72 45.27 17.82 20.86
CA GLU A 72 45.67 17.42 22.22
C GLU A 72 45.20 16.01 22.61
N THR A 73 44.08 15.55 22.04
CA THR A 73 43.46 14.25 22.38
C THR A 73 43.60 13.17 21.30
N ASP A 74 44.24 13.50 20.17
CA ASP A 74 44.34 12.66 18.96
C ASP A 74 42.97 12.19 18.41
N TYR A 75 41.92 12.96 18.67
CA TYR A 75 40.54 12.64 18.29
C TYR A 75 40.33 12.79 16.77
N LYS A 76 39.72 11.77 16.15
CA LYS A 76 39.74 11.58 14.69
C LYS A 76 38.66 12.33 13.92
N GLU A 77 37.69 12.91 14.61
CA GLU A 77 36.51 13.53 14.00
C GLU A 77 36.47 15.03 14.34
N LEU A 78 36.54 15.90 13.33
CA LEU A 78 36.55 17.35 13.49
C LEU A 78 35.24 17.98 13.02
N TYR A 79 34.38 18.30 13.98
CA TYR A 79 33.08 18.96 13.75
C TYR A 79 33.21 20.47 13.91
N LEU A 80 33.07 21.22 12.81
CA LEU A 80 33.09 22.68 12.71
C LEU A 80 31.79 23.24 12.10
N ALA A 81 30.75 22.42 12.00
CA ALA A 81 29.45 22.81 11.47
C ALA A 81 28.71 23.86 12.30
N GLY A 82 27.90 24.69 11.65
CA GLY A 82 27.03 25.71 12.27
C GLY A 82 27.78 26.89 12.91
N LEU A 83 29.04 27.14 12.50
CA LEU A 83 29.92 28.15 13.10
C LEU A 83 29.98 29.47 12.31
N ARG A 84 29.28 29.56 11.18
CA ARG A 84 29.25 30.73 10.26
C ARG A 84 30.63 31.15 9.74
N LEU A 85 31.52 30.19 9.51
CA LEU A 85 32.89 30.43 9.03
C LEU A 85 32.86 30.87 7.57
N SER A 86 33.56 31.95 7.21
CA SER A 86 33.77 32.36 5.80
C SER A 86 34.99 31.70 5.15
N SER A 87 35.88 31.14 5.96
CA SER A 87 37.08 30.43 5.53
C SER A 87 37.51 29.40 6.58
N LEU A 88 38.36 28.45 6.19
CA LEU A 88 39.08 27.56 7.11
C LEU A 88 40.56 28.02 7.22
N SER A 89 41.27 27.53 8.24
CA SER A 89 42.73 27.70 8.32
C SER A 89 43.44 26.84 7.27
N GLU A 90 44.58 27.31 6.76
CA GLU A 90 45.40 26.61 5.74
C GLU A 90 45.97 25.24 6.22
N ARG A 91 45.90 24.96 7.52
CA ARG A 91 46.37 23.72 8.14
C ARG A 91 45.37 23.24 9.19
N LEU A 92 44.65 22.17 8.87
CA LEU A 92 43.81 21.43 9.81
C LEU A 92 44.67 20.47 10.67
N PRO A 93 44.16 19.95 11.81
CA PRO A 93 44.86 18.93 12.59
C PRO A 93 45.22 17.71 11.71
N PRO A 94 46.44 17.14 11.83
CA PRO A 94 46.98 16.22 10.80
C PRO A 94 46.43 14.78 10.88
N ASN A 95 45.77 14.40 11.97
CA ASN A 95 45.43 13.01 12.28
C ASN A 95 43.94 12.68 12.15
N ILE A 96 43.13 13.57 11.57
CA ILE A 96 41.67 13.38 11.44
C ILE A 96 41.31 12.45 10.28
N THR A 97 40.28 11.63 10.48
CA THR A 97 39.67 10.80 9.43
C THR A 97 38.38 11.42 8.91
N LEU A 98 37.65 12.16 9.75
CA LEU A 98 36.37 12.79 9.41
C LEU A 98 36.46 14.31 9.61
N LEU A 99 36.03 15.07 8.61
CA LEU A 99 35.91 16.53 8.65
C LEU A 99 34.46 16.95 8.32
N ASN A 100 33.77 17.56 9.29
CA ASN A 100 32.44 18.13 9.05
C ASN A 100 32.48 19.65 9.22
N VAL A 101 32.25 20.37 8.12
CA VAL A 101 32.25 21.84 7.99
C VAL A 101 30.95 22.36 7.36
N SER A 102 29.88 21.56 7.35
CA SER A 102 28.55 21.90 6.83
C SER A 102 27.89 23.08 7.58
N ASP A 103 26.88 23.73 6.99
CA ASP A 103 26.17 24.89 7.58
C ASP A 103 27.15 26.03 7.97
N ASN A 104 27.84 26.56 6.96
CA ASN A 104 28.80 27.65 7.06
C ASN A 104 28.74 28.55 5.80
N HIS A 105 29.63 29.53 5.68
CA HIS A 105 29.73 30.47 4.55
C HIS A 105 31.04 30.27 3.77
N LEU A 106 31.53 29.03 3.68
CA LEU A 106 32.80 28.72 3.02
C LEU A 106 32.65 28.89 1.50
N CYS A 107 33.43 29.78 0.90
CA CYS A 107 33.52 29.95 -0.55
C CYS A 107 34.53 29.01 -1.22
N LYS A 108 35.47 28.45 -0.45
CA LYS A 108 36.42 27.41 -0.87
C LYS A 108 36.95 26.59 0.30
N LEU A 109 37.46 25.40 0.01
CA LEU A 109 38.25 24.56 0.92
C LEU A 109 39.76 24.94 0.85
N PRO A 110 40.58 24.56 1.86
CA PRO A 110 42.03 24.73 1.81
C PRO A 110 42.70 23.66 0.93
N ASP A 111 43.72 24.03 0.16
CA ASP A 111 44.41 23.15 -0.81
C ASP A 111 45.24 22.01 -0.18
N ASN A 112 45.25 21.92 1.15
CA ASN A 112 46.11 21.03 1.94
C ASN A 112 45.27 20.33 3.03
N LEU A 113 44.26 19.58 2.61
CA LEU A 113 43.51 18.70 3.51
C LEU A 113 44.42 17.56 4.02
N PRO A 114 44.25 17.06 5.26
CA PRO A 114 45.07 15.97 5.77
C PRO A 114 44.89 14.68 4.96
N GLU A 115 46.00 14.03 4.58
CA GLU A 115 45.99 12.78 3.78
C GLU A 115 45.27 11.60 4.45
N THR A 116 45.05 11.69 5.76
CA THR A 116 44.36 10.72 6.63
C THR A 116 42.84 10.78 6.54
N VAL A 117 42.27 11.81 5.90
CA VAL A 117 40.81 12.00 5.83
C VAL A 117 40.17 11.02 4.85
N THR A 118 39.20 10.27 5.36
CA THR A 118 38.31 9.36 4.62
C THR A 118 36.96 9.99 4.31
N ASP A 119 36.47 10.93 5.13
CA ASP A 119 35.08 11.40 5.09
C ASP A 119 35.01 12.93 5.24
N ILE A 120 34.40 13.61 4.27
CA ILE A 120 34.29 15.09 4.23
C ILE A 120 32.84 15.51 4.01
N PHE A 121 32.31 16.30 4.95
CA PHE A 121 30.97 16.88 4.86
C PHE A 121 31.06 18.42 4.80
N VAL A 122 30.60 19.02 3.69
CA VAL A 122 30.59 20.48 3.45
C VAL A 122 29.23 20.95 2.90
N SER A 123 28.17 20.17 3.09
CA SER A 123 26.80 20.54 2.71
C SER A 123 26.40 21.92 3.25
N TYR A 124 25.55 22.66 2.53
CA TYR A 124 25.06 23.98 2.95
C TYR A 124 26.19 24.99 3.16
N ASN A 125 26.86 25.36 2.07
CA ASN A 125 27.96 26.33 2.02
C ASN A 125 27.88 27.18 0.74
N GLU A 126 28.90 27.99 0.46
CA GLU A 126 28.97 28.89 -0.70
C GLU A 126 30.09 28.50 -1.67
N LEU A 127 30.49 27.22 -1.70
CA LEU A 127 31.62 26.73 -2.50
C LEU A 127 31.37 26.92 -4.00
N THR A 128 32.33 27.54 -4.69
CA THR A 128 32.32 27.69 -6.16
C THR A 128 33.29 26.72 -6.86
N GLU A 129 34.25 26.14 -6.13
CA GLU A 129 35.26 25.21 -6.63
C GLU A 129 35.58 24.11 -5.61
N ILE A 130 35.99 22.94 -6.10
CA ILE A 130 36.57 21.84 -5.31
C ILE A 130 38.10 21.89 -5.53
N PRO A 131 38.95 21.81 -4.50
CA PRO A 131 40.40 21.87 -4.66
C PRO A 131 40.92 20.69 -5.49
N GLU A 132 41.92 20.95 -6.35
CA GLU A 132 42.50 19.93 -7.26
C GLU A 132 43.12 18.72 -6.51
N ASN A 133 43.49 18.89 -5.24
CA ASN A 133 44.17 17.86 -4.44
C ASN A 133 43.30 17.47 -3.23
N LEU A 134 42.37 16.55 -3.45
CA LEU A 134 41.63 15.87 -2.38
C LEU A 134 42.48 14.75 -1.74
N PRO A 135 42.20 14.34 -0.48
CA PRO A 135 42.90 13.24 0.17
C PRO A 135 42.83 11.93 -0.65
N PRO A 136 43.94 11.20 -0.83
CA PRO A 136 43.97 10.01 -1.69
C PRO A 136 43.22 8.79 -1.11
N GLY A 137 42.83 8.85 0.16
CA GLY A 137 41.99 7.84 0.84
C GLY A 137 40.52 8.21 0.98
N LEU A 138 40.07 9.31 0.36
CA LEU A 138 38.70 9.83 0.52
C LEU A 138 37.65 8.85 -0.03
N LYS A 139 36.66 8.52 0.79
CA LYS A 139 35.56 7.60 0.52
C LYS A 139 34.22 8.31 0.35
N GLU A 140 33.94 9.28 1.22
CA GLU A 140 32.68 10.01 1.25
C GLU A 140 32.93 11.53 1.18
N LEU A 141 32.24 12.20 0.27
CA LEU A 141 32.33 13.64 0.05
C LEU A 141 30.95 14.22 -0.20
N THR A 142 30.44 15.05 0.73
CA THR A 142 29.18 15.78 0.55
C THR A 142 29.39 17.28 0.32
N LEU A 143 28.78 17.77 -0.76
CA LEU A 143 28.85 19.13 -1.27
C LEU A 143 27.45 19.65 -1.67
N GLU A 144 26.39 18.97 -1.22
CA GLU A 144 24.98 19.38 -1.25
C GLU A 144 24.80 20.87 -0.95
N SER A 145 23.88 21.56 -1.63
CA SER A 145 23.54 22.97 -1.37
C SER A 145 24.77 23.89 -1.38
N ASN A 146 25.40 24.00 -2.54
CA ASN A 146 26.57 24.84 -2.81
C ASN A 146 26.42 25.59 -4.16
N GLN A 147 27.50 26.17 -4.70
CA GLN A 147 27.48 27.01 -5.90
C GLN A 147 28.39 26.47 -7.03
N LEU A 148 28.67 25.16 -7.03
CA LEU A 148 29.59 24.52 -7.98
C LEU A 148 29.00 24.50 -9.40
N GLU A 149 29.71 25.07 -10.37
CA GLU A 149 29.34 25.01 -11.80
C GLU A 149 30.00 23.83 -12.55
N SER A 150 31.07 23.27 -11.98
CA SER A 150 31.78 22.08 -12.46
C SER A 150 32.54 21.37 -11.32
N ILE A 151 33.03 20.15 -11.57
CA ILE A 151 33.89 19.39 -10.65
C ILE A 151 35.21 18.98 -11.35
N PRO A 152 36.33 18.83 -10.62
CA PRO A 152 37.63 18.52 -11.21
C PRO A 152 37.67 17.10 -11.80
N GLY A 153 38.47 16.92 -12.86
CA GLY A 153 38.58 15.64 -13.59
C GLY A 153 39.48 14.58 -12.94
N ASN A 154 39.97 14.83 -11.73
CA ASN A 154 40.96 14.01 -11.02
C ASN A 154 40.54 13.72 -9.56
N LEU A 155 39.24 13.49 -9.34
CA LEU A 155 38.72 12.99 -8.07
C LEU A 155 39.41 11.65 -7.69
N PRO A 156 39.69 11.39 -6.40
CA PRO A 156 40.28 10.13 -5.94
C PRO A 156 39.48 8.89 -6.37
N ASP A 157 40.18 7.89 -6.92
CA ASP A 157 39.65 6.55 -7.29
C ASP A 157 39.22 5.68 -6.08
N THR A 158 39.06 6.29 -4.91
CA THR A 158 38.66 5.69 -3.64
C THR A 158 37.27 6.14 -3.18
N ILE A 159 36.66 7.14 -3.84
CA ILE A 159 35.34 7.67 -3.45
C ILE A 159 34.25 6.64 -3.76
N GLU A 160 33.53 6.20 -2.72
CA GLU A 160 32.39 5.29 -2.78
C GLU A 160 31.06 6.05 -2.78
N ALA A 161 31.02 7.25 -2.19
CA ALA A 161 29.86 8.13 -2.14
C ALA A 161 30.22 9.61 -2.42
N LEU A 162 29.52 10.22 -3.38
CA LEU A 162 29.70 11.62 -3.77
C LEU A 162 28.33 12.31 -3.84
N ASP A 163 28.14 13.32 -2.99
CA ASP A 163 26.93 14.15 -3.01
C ASP A 163 27.25 15.54 -3.58
N LEU A 164 26.55 15.89 -4.65
CA LEU A 164 26.63 17.14 -5.40
C LEU A 164 25.21 17.72 -5.65
N ALA A 165 24.20 17.34 -4.85
CA ALA A 165 22.84 17.85 -4.98
C ALA A 165 22.77 19.38 -4.75
N ASP A 166 21.71 20.05 -5.22
CA ASP A 166 21.47 21.49 -5.05
C ASP A 166 22.70 22.35 -5.43
N ASN A 167 23.15 22.22 -6.68
CA ASN A 167 24.32 22.90 -7.21
C ASN A 167 24.03 23.44 -8.64
N ARG A 168 25.07 23.94 -9.34
CA ARG A 168 24.93 24.57 -10.66
C ARG A 168 25.61 23.77 -11.78
N LEU A 169 25.82 22.46 -11.56
CA LEU A 169 26.56 21.61 -12.49
C LEU A 169 25.84 21.51 -13.83
N SER A 170 26.45 22.09 -14.87
CA SER A 170 25.96 22.02 -16.25
C SER A 170 26.58 20.86 -17.04
N THR A 171 27.73 20.35 -16.56
CA THR A 171 28.48 19.23 -17.13
C THR A 171 29.18 18.42 -16.01
N LEU A 172 29.66 17.23 -16.35
CA LEU A 172 30.55 16.41 -15.52
C LEU A 172 31.83 16.08 -16.32
N PRO A 173 32.98 15.82 -15.66
CA PRO A 173 34.19 15.37 -16.34
C PRO A 173 33.99 14.06 -17.11
N ASP A 174 34.85 13.80 -18.10
CA ASP A 174 34.85 12.57 -18.92
C ASP A 174 35.10 11.28 -18.11
N HIS A 175 35.63 11.42 -16.90
CA HIS A 175 35.94 10.33 -15.97
C HIS A 175 35.41 10.68 -14.58
N LEU A 176 34.88 9.67 -13.90
CA LEU A 176 34.47 9.68 -12.49
C LEU A 176 35.11 8.43 -11.83
N PRO A 177 35.27 8.38 -10.50
CA PRO A 177 35.87 7.23 -9.83
C PRO A 177 35.12 5.92 -10.13
N ASP A 178 35.85 4.89 -10.58
CA ASP A 178 35.27 3.55 -10.86
C ASP A 178 34.76 2.86 -9.58
N SER A 179 35.18 3.35 -8.39
CA SER A 179 34.73 2.94 -7.06
C SER A 179 33.33 3.43 -6.67
N LEU A 180 32.76 4.38 -7.41
CA LEU A 180 31.61 5.17 -6.98
C LEU A 180 30.31 4.36 -6.97
N LEU A 181 29.72 4.18 -5.79
CA LEU A 181 28.48 3.43 -5.56
C LEU A 181 27.25 4.33 -5.39
N TYR A 182 27.43 5.55 -4.88
CA TYR A 182 26.36 6.54 -4.70
C TYR A 182 26.78 7.89 -5.27
N LEU A 183 25.97 8.42 -6.19
CA LEU A 183 26.18 9.71 -6.82
C LEU A 183 24.88 10.52 -6.80
N PHE A 184 24.83 11.53 -5.95
CA PHE A 184 23.71 12.44 -5.85
C PHE A 184 23.99 13.68 -6.72
N LEU A 185 23.10 13.96 -7.66
CA LEU A 185 23.19 15.07 -8.62
C LEU A 185 21.82 15.75 -8.77
N GLN A 186 20.91 15.58 -7.81
CA GLN A 186 19.61 16.26 -7.82
C GLN A 186 19.78 17.77 -7.94
N ASN A 187 18.79 18.48 -8.49
CA ASN A 187 18.70 19.94 -8.44
C ASN A 187 19.97 20.62 -8.99
N ASN A 188 20.28 20.28 -10.25
CA ASN A 188 21.45 20.75 -11.00
C ASN A 188 21.04 21.14 -12.43
N GLN A 189 22.00 21.59 -13.24
CA GLN A 189 21.73 22.19 -14.57
C GLN A 189 22.01 21.26 -15.76
N LEU A 190 22.05 19.94 -15.55
CA LEU A 190 22.36 18.96 -16.59
C LEU A 190 21.22 18.87 -17.62
N GLN A 191 21.48 19.26 -18.87
CA GLN A 191 20.50 19.17 -19.97
C GLN A 191 20.55 17.83 -20.73
N THR A 192 21.67 17.10 -20.57
CA THR A 192 21.97 15.80 -21.19
C THR A 192 22.73 14.91 -20.22
N ILE A 193 22.48 13.60 -20.25
CA ILE A 193 23.21 12.60 -19.45
C ILE A 193 24.70 12.59 -19.89
N PRO A 194 25.66 12.95 -19.02
CA PRO A 194 27.08 12.99 -19.39
C PRO A 194 27.65 11.60 -19.75
N ALA A 195 28.70 11.58 -20.56
CA ALA A 195 29.31 10.35 -21.08
C ALA A 195 29.95 9.47 -19.98
N SER A 196 30.42 10.09 -18.89
CA SER A 196 31.05 9.43 -17.74
C SER A 196 30.08 8.59 -16.92
N LEU A 197 28.83 9.01 -16.75
CA LEU A 197 27.84 8.26 -15.97
C LEU A 197 27.61 6.84 -16.51
N TRP A 198 27.70 6.66 -17.83
CA TRP A 198 27.54 5.34 -18.47
C TRP A 198 28.71 4.37 -18.26
N ARG A 199 29.81 4.81 -17.61
CA ARG A 199 30.98 3.98 -17.29
C ARG A 199 30.95 3.40 -15.87
N LEU A 200 30.10 3.96 -15.00
CA LEU A 200 29.97 3.55 -13.61
C LEU A 200 29.49 2.08 -13.49
N PRO A 201 29.84 1.37 -12.40
CA PRO A 201 29.46 -0.04 -12.21
C PRO A 201 27.95 -0.25 -12.07
N SER A 202 27.49 -1.47 -12.32
CA SER A 202 26.04 -1.84 -12.30
C SER A 202 25.37 -1.72 -10.92
N GLU A 203 26.22 -1.72 -9.90
CA GLU A 203 25.97 -1.55 -8.48
C GLU A 203 25.67 -0.09 -8.12
N ALA A 204 26.19 0.85 -8.91
CA ALA A 204 26.11 2.27 -8.62
C ALA A 204 24.70 2.84 -8.80
N ARG A 205 24.38 3.84 -7.97
CA ARG A 205 23.10 4.55 -7.93
C ARG A 205 23.35 6.02 -8.21
N VAL A 206 22.72 6.52 -9.27
CA VAL A 206 22.87 7.90 -9.74
C VAL A 206 21.51 8.58 -9.70
N PHE A 207 21.38 9.58 -8.85
CA PHE A 207 20.15 10.35 -8.64
C PHE A 207 20.24 11.66 -9.45
N LEU A 208 19.26 11.90 -10.33
CA LEU A 208 19.32 12.94 -11.36
C LEU A 208 18.06 13.85 -11.37
N ASP A 209 17.27 13.84 -10.31
CA ASP A 209 16.08 14.68 -10.16
C ASP A 209 16.38 16.18 -10.27
N GLY A 210 15.34 17.00 -10.52
CA GLY A 210 15.49 18.45 -10.66
C GLY A 210 16.35 18.94 -11.84
N ASN A 211 16.92 18.05 -12.67
CA ASN A 211 17.78 18.42 -13.80
C ASN A 211 16.98 18.69 -15.10
N PRO A 212 17.30 19.76 -15.85
CA PRO A 212 16.56 20.24 -17.03
C PRO A 212 16.74 19.38 -18.30
N PHE A 213 16.64 18.07 -18.16
CA PHE A 213 16.67 17.12 -19.27
C PHE A 213 15.49 17.33 -20.23
N SER A 214 15.78 17.45 -21.52
CA SER A 214 14.72 17.42 -22.54
C SER A 214 13.95 16.09 -22.51
N ALA A 215 12.66 16.09 -22.88
CA ALA A 215 11.87 14.87 -23.02
C ALA A 215 12.51 13.83 -23.99
N ARG A 216 13.35 14.29 -24.93
CA ARG A 216 14.16 13.41 -25.81
C ARG A 216 15.36 12.79 -25.08
N THR A 217 15.97 13.51 -24.14
CA THR A 217 17.01 13.00 -23.24
C THR A 217 16.43 11.91 -22.35
N ARG A 218 15.32 12.19 -21.66
CA ARG A 218 14.65 11.25 -20.73
C ARG A 218 14.19 9.97 -21.43
N ARG A 219 13.57 10.08 -22.62
CA ARG A 219 13.18 8.90 -23.41
C ARG A 219 14.38 8.05 -23.83
N ARG A 220 15.47 8.67 -24.30
CA ARG A 220 16.71 7.95 -24.64
C ARG A 220 17.32 7.22 -23.45
N LEU A 221 17.20 7.78 -22.25
CA LEU A 221 17.65 7.11 -21.02
C LEU A 221 16.83 5.83 -20.74
N MET A 222 15.50 5.85 -20.95
CA MET A 222 14.68 4.61 -20.93
C MET A 222 15.06 3.63 -22.02
N ASP A 223 15.14 4.10 -23.27
CA ASP A 223 15.44 3.26 -24.43
C ASP A 223 16.74 2.46 -24.23
N TRP A 224 17.70 2.99 -23.45
CA TRP A 224 18.99 2.36 -23.12
C TRP A 224 18.95 1.51 -21.85
N VAL A 225 18.39 2.00 -20.74
CA VAL A 225 18.34 1.25 -19.46
C VAL A 225 17.44 0.00 -19.54
N GLN A 226 16.48 0.00 -20.48
CA GLN A 226 15.62 -1.14 -20.78
C GLN A 226 16.25 -2.17 -21.75
N MET A 227 17.48 -1.94 -22.26
CA MET A 227 18.14 -2.92 -23.12
C MET A 227 18.57 -4.17 -22.34
N ALA A 228 18.37 -5.35 -22.93
CA ALA A 228 18.60 -6.64 -22.27
C ALA A 228 20.07 -6.93 -21.94
N ASP A 229 21.00 -6.23 -22.60
CA ASP A 229 22.44 -6.25 -22.41
C ASP A 229 22.97 -5.04 -21.60
N TYR A 230 22.09 -4.23 -21.00
CA TYR A 230 22.49 -3.09 -20.17
C TYR A 230 23.12 -3.52 -18.82
N THR A 231 24.41 -3.22 -18.68
CA THR A 231 25.24 -3.46 -17.48
C THR A 231 25.75 -2.18 -16.80
N GLY A 232 25.23 -1.01 -17.16
CA GLY A 232 25.58 0.27 -16.53
C GLY A 232 24.84 0.50 -15.20
N PRO A 233 25.00 1.70 -14.58
CA PRO A 233 24.45 2.00 -13.27
C PRO A 233 22.92 2.14 -13.28
N ARG A 234 22.34 2.28 -12.08
CA ARG A 234 20.91 2.56 -11.90
C ARG A 234 20.67 4.07 -11.84
N PHE A 235 19.71 4.55 -12.62
CA PHE A 235 19.35 5.96 -12.68
C PHE A 235 17.99 6.22 -12.04
N PHE A 236 17.94 7.19 -11.13
CA PHE A 236 16.73 7.66 -10.46
C PHE A 236 16.43 9.08 -10.97
N PHE A 237 15.23 9.28 -11.54
CA PHE A 237 14.66 10.61 -11.82
C PHE A 237 13.15 10.56 -12.15
N SER A 238 12.44 11.64 -11.80
CA SER A 238 11.04 11.90 -12.14
C SER A 238 10.85 12.40 -13.57
N MET A 239 9.71 12.03 -14.17
CA MET A 239 9.34 12.46 -15.53
C MET A 239 8.79 13.91 -15.61
N SER A 240 8.58 14.57 -14.46
CA SER A 240 8.06 15.95 -14.31
C SER A 240 8.85 17.03 -15.07
N GLU A 241 8.19 18.08 -15.59
CA GLU A 241 8.86 19.22 -16.25
C GLU A 241 9.43 20.26 -15.27
N ASN A 242 10.25 19.78 -14.34
CA ASN A 242 11.45 20.43 -13.83
C ASN A 242 11.33 21.88 -13.31
N ARG A 243 10.78 22.04 -12.11
CA ARG A 243 10.93 23.26 -11.28
C ARG A 243 11.26 22.95 -9.81
N ALA A 244 12.24 22.08 -9.57
CA ALA A 244 12.70 21.78 -8.20
C ALA A 244 13.19 23.04 -7.45
N ASP A 245 13.97 23.89 -8.13
CA ASP A 245 14.63 25.06 -7.52
C ASP A 245 13.77 26.34 -7.50
N ALA A 246 12.48 26.23 -7.84
CA ALA A 246 11.56 27.32 -7.56
C ALA A 246 11.26 27.28 -6.04
N PRO A 247 11.60 28.33 -5.24
CA PRO A 247 11.14 28.39 -3.86
C PRO A 247 9.62 28.22 -3.88
N PRO A 248 9.03 27.40 -2.98
CA PRO A 248 7.67 26.93 -3.12
C PRO A 248 6.74 28.11 -3.35
N ARG A 249 6.23 28.17 -4.60
CA ARG A 249 5.49 29.32 -5.12
C ARG A 249 4.39 29.71 -4.12
N PRO A 250 4.02 31.01 -4.01
CA PRO A 250 2.91 31.45 -3.16
C PRO A 250 1.75 30.46 -3.23
N LEU A 251 1.17 30.05 -2.10
CA LEU A 251 0.07 29.07 -2.11
C LEU A 251 -1.10 29.57 -2.97
N SER A 252 -1.33 30.89 -2.93
CA SER A 252 -2.22 31.63 -3.82
C SER A 252 -1.87 31.52 -5.33
N GLU A 253 -0.62 31.21 -5.68
CA GLU A 253 -0.18 30.88 -7.04
C GLU A 253 -0.22 29.38 -7.35
N ALA A 254 0.19 28.48 -6.44
CA ALA A 254 0.16 27.02 -6.64
C ALA A 254 -1.24 26.52 -7.00
N VAL A 255 -2.25 27.06 -6.32
CA VAL A 255 -3.66 26.71 -6.52
C VAL A 255 -4.17 27.13 -7.91
N LYS A 256 -3.53 28.07 -8.63
CA LYS A 256 -3.94 28.50 -9.98
C LYS A 256 -3.78 27.43 -11.06
N ASP A 257 -2.95 26.41 -10.81
CA ASP A 257 -2.85 25.26 -11.72
C ASP A 257 -4.08 24.36 -11.63
N TRP A 258 -4.87 24.47 -10.54
CA TRP A 258 -5.98 23.59 -10.21
C TRP A 258 -7.35 24.29 -10.24
N LEU A 259 -7.45 25.53 -9.77
CA LEU A 259 -8.67 26.35 -9.78
C LEU A 259 -8.66 27.36 -10.93
N SER A 260 -9.85 27.74 -11.41
CA SER A 260 -9.96 28.82 -12.39
C SER A 260 -9.65 30.17 -11.75
N ALA A 261 -9.04 31.09 -12.53
CA ALA A 261 -8.47 32.34 -12.01
C ALA A 261 -9.48 33.36 -11.45
N GLN A 262 -10.77 33.03 -11.34
CA GLN A 262 -11.82 33.91 -10.80
C GLN A 262 -12.27 33.57 -9.37
N THR A 263 -11.88 32.42 -8.81
CA THR A 263 -12.36 31.96 -7.48
C THR A 263 -11.30 31.90 -6.37
N ALA A 264 -10.00 31.95 -6.69
CA ALA A 264 -8.95 31.50 -5.77
C ALA A 264 -8.21 32.59 -4.97
N GLU A 265 -7.80 33.71 -5.59
CA GLU A 265 -6.69 34.53 -5.05
C GLU A 265 -6.92 35.08 -3.63
N SER A 266 -8.10 35.62 -3.33
CA SER A 266 -8.36 36.30 -2.05
C SER A 266 -8.50 35.36 -0.86
N ALA A 267 -8.93 34.11 -1.07
CA ALA A 267 -9.05 33.12 0.00
C ALA A 267 -7.68 32.52 0.35
N TRP A 268 -6.96 32.03 -0.66
CA TRP A 268 -5.69 31.34 -0.45
C TRP A 268 -4.55 32.28 0.00
N ALA A 269 -4.55 33.55 -0.40
CA ALA A 269 -3.57 34.54 0.08
C ALA A 269 -3.72 34.89 1.57
N ALA A 270 -4.86 34.57 2.21
CA ALA A 270 -5.00 34.65 3.66
C ALA A 270 -4.41 33.40 4.34
N MET A 271 -4.64 32.22 3.75
CA MET A 271 -4.21 30.91 4.24
C MET A 271 -2.71 30.67 4.07
N GLU A 272 -2.05 31.43 3.20
CA GLU A 272 -0.59 31.44 2.98
C GLU A 272 0.23 31.86 4.23
N LYS A 273 -0.45 32.30 5.30
CA LYS A 273 0.15 32.64 6.60
C LYS A 273 -0.15 31.61 7.70
N GLU A 274 -0.84 30.53 7.37
CA GLU A 274 -1.13 29.43 8.30
C GLU A 274 0.09 28.49 8.36
N ASP A 275 0.29 27.82 9.50
CA ASP A 275 1.42 26.93 9.69
C ASP A 275 1.42 25.79 8.64
N ASN A 276 2.61 25.37 8.22
CA ASN A 276 2.83 24.34 7.19
C ASN A 276 2.29 24.65 5.76
N ALA A 277 1.72 25.84 5.51
CA ALA A 277 1.20 26.22 4.19
C ALA A 277 2.24 26.16 3.05
N ALA A 278 3.53 26.40 3.36
CA ALA A 278 4.62 26.29 2.39
C ALA A 278 4.86 24.84 1.92
N ALA A 279 4.83 23.87 2.82
CA ALA A 279 4.93 22.45 2.48
C ALA A 279 3.72 21.98 1.66
N PHE A 280 2.52 22.47 1.98
CA PHE A 280 1.33 22.21 1.18
C PHE A 280 1.43 22.80 -0.24
N SER A 281 2.03 23.99 -0.39
CA SER A 281 2.29 24.58 -1.71
C SER A 281 3.32 23.78 -2.53
N ALA A 282 4.39 23.30 -1.90
CA ALA A 282 5.36 22.40 -2.52
C ALA A 282 4.69 21.10 -2.99
N PHE A 283 3.86 20.49 -2.15
CA PHE A 283 3.06 19.32 -2.49
C PHE A 283 2.13 19.57 -3.68
N LEU A 284 1.33 20.64 -3.69
CA LEU A 284 0.41 20.95 -4.80
C LEU A 284 1.14 21.22 -6.12
N SER A 285 2.35 21.76 -6.05
CA SER A 285 3.21 22.00 -7.22
C SER A 285 3.71 20.68 -7.79
N ARG A 286 4.32 19.82 -6.96
CA ARG A 286 4.76 18.46 -7.35
C ARG A 286 3.60 17.61 -7.88
N LEU A 287 2.43 17.64 -7.22
CA LEU A 287 1.23 16.94 -7.68
C LEU A 287 0.74 17.47 -9.04
N GLY A 288 0.83 18.79 -9.27
CA GLY A 288 0.42 19.46 -10.52
C GLY A 288 1.35 19.18 -11.71
N GLU A 289 2.60 18.81 -11.42
CA GLU A 289 3.56 18.40 -12.43
C GLU A 289 3.38 16.96 -12.91
N THR A 290 2.67 16.10 -12.17
CA THR A 290 2.36 14.73 -12.57
C THR A 290 1.61 14.67 -13.90
N GLN A 291 1.85 13.63 -14.71
CA GLN A 291 1.18 13.50 -16.00
C GLN A 291 -0.35 13.38 -15.85
N ASN A 292 -0.87 12.78 -14.78
CA ASN A 292 -2.31 12.74 -14.53
C ASN A 292 -2.90 14.12 -14.21
N ALA A 293 -2.23 15.02 -13.48
CA ALA A 293 -2.72 16.39 -13.28
C ALA A 293 -2.83 17.17 -14.61
N ARG A 294 -1.95 16.88 -15.56
CA ARG A 294 -1.88 17.52 -16.88
C ARG A 294 -2.85 16.91 -17.90
N GLU A 295 -3.02 15.59 -17.92
CA GLU A 295 -3.75 14.86 -18.98
C GLU A 295 -5.09 14.22 -18.54
N ASN A 296 -5.44 14.23 -17.24
CA ASN A 296 -6.64 13.57 -16.72
C ASN A 296 -7.64 14.57 -16.09
N PRO A 297 -8.63 15.07 -16.85
CA PRO A 297 -9.61 16.05 -16.37
C PRO A 297 -10.40 15.60 -15.15
N ALA A 298 -10.67 14.29 -15.01
CA ALA A 298 -11.42 13.75 -13.86
C ALA A 298 -10.58 13.75 -12.57
N PHE A 299 -9.28 13.49 -12.66
CA PHE A 299 -8.37 13.67 -11.53
C PHE A 299 -8.26 15.14 -11.14
N LYS A 300 -8.07 16.03 -12.12
CA LYS A 300 -8.02 17.48 -11.89
C LYS A 300 -9.27 18.02 -11.19
N ALA A 301 -10.46 17.61 -11.63
CA ALA A 301 -11.72 17.98 -11.00
C ALA A 301 -11.81 17.56 -9.52
N ARG A 302 -11.36 16.35 -9.16
CA ARG A 302 -11.34 15.92 -7.75
C ARG A 302 -10.41 16.77 -6.88
N VAL A 303 -9.25 17.19 -7.42
CA VAL A 303 -8.34 18.09 -6.70
C VAL A 303 -8.95 19.49 -6.58
N THR A 304 -9.62 20.00 -7.63
CA THR A 304 -10.42 21.25 -7.60
C THR A 304 -11.50 21.22 -6.50
N ASP A 305 -12.28 20.14 -6.41
CA ASP A 305 -13.37 19.99 -5.44
C ASP A 305 -12.82 19.89 -3.99
N TRP A 306 -11.76 19.09 -3.79
CA TRP A 306 -11.08 18.96 -2.51
C TRP A 306 -10.45 20.28 -2.03
N LEU A 307 -9.76 21.02 -2.91
CA LEU A 307 -9.23 22.35 -2.61
C LEU A 307 -10.35 23.33 -2.22
N THR A 308 -11.49 23.28 -2.90
CA THR A 308 -12.66 24.10 -2.53
C THR A 308 -13.15 23.77 -1.12
N ARG A 309 -13.21 22.49 -0.75
CA ARG A 309 -13.56 22.05 0.60
C ARG A 309 -12.55 22.49 1.67
N LEU A 310 -11.25 22.55 1.36
CA LEU A 310 -10.22 23.07 2.28
C LEU A 310 -10.39 24.59 2.55
N VAL A 311 -10.89 25.36 1.59
CA VAL A 311 -11.22 26.79 1.81
C VAL A 311 -12.34 26.93 2.84
N GLU A 312 -13.39 26.12 2.71
CA GLU A 312 -14.59 26.14 3.56
C GLU A 312 -14.34 25.59 4.98
N THR A 313 -13.29 24.77 5.17
CA THR A 313 -13.13 23.93 6.37
C THR A 313 -11.77 24.12 7.07
N PRO A 314 -11.60 25.11 7.97
CA PRO A 314 -10.30 25.43 8.57
C PRO A 314 -9.60 24.28 9.32
N ALA A 315 -10.32 23.54 10.17
CA ALA A 315 -9.74 22.44 10.94
C ALA A 315 -9.26 21.25 10.07
N LEU A 316 -9.93 21.04 8.92
CA LEU A 316 -9.46 20.07 7.93
C LEU A 316 -8.23 20.60 7.18
N ARG A 317 -8.16 21.90 6.92
CA ARG A 317 -7.00 22.53 6.25
C ARG A 317 -5.75 22.47 7.13
N GLU A 318 -5.87 22.79 8.41
CA GLU A 318 -4.80 22.68 9.42
C GLU A 318 -4.20 21.26 9.47
N THR A 319 -5.05 20.24 9.61
CA THR A 319 -4.64 18.83 9.62
C THR A 319 -4.08 18.36 8.28
N THR A 320 -4.63 18.84 7.15
CA THR A 320 -4.10 18.57 5.81
C THR A 320 -2.71 19.18 5.59
N PHE A 321 -2.46 20.40 6.07
CA PHE A 321 -1.16 21.06 5.96
C PHE A 321 -0.12 20.37 6.85
N ALA A 322 -0.50 19.86 8.02
CA ALA A 322 0.39 19.03 8.85
C ALA A 322 0.86 17.75 8.12
N VAL A 323 -0.04 17.02 7.45
CA VAL A 323 0.33 15.86 6.61
C VAL A 323 1.27 16.26 5.47
N ALA A 324 1.12 17.45 4.88
CA ALA A 324 2.06 17.96 3.89
C ALA A 324 3.47 18.18 4.47
N GLN A 325 3.56 18.67 5.71
CA GLN A 325 4.83 18.86 6.41
C GLN A 325 5.51 17.52 6.72
N GLU A 326 4.78 16.51 7.21
CA GLU A 326 5.31 15.17 7.46
C GLU A 326 5.79 14.48 6.17
N ALA A 327 5.04 14.61 5.08
CA ALA A 327 5.40 14.02 3.79
C ALA A 327 6.48 14.79 3.00
N THR A 328 6.83 16.01 3.41
CA THR A 328 7.99 16.76 2.87
C THR A 328 9.22 16.69 3.77
N THR A 329 9.08 16.31 5.04
CA THR A 329 10.21 16.13 5.98
C THR A 329 10.66 14.67 6.12
N SER A 330 9.77 13.69 5.98
CA SER A 330 10.20 12.29 5.82
C SER A 330 10.64 12.08 4.37
N CYS A 331 11.90 11.64 4.20
CA CYS A 331 12.66 11.32 2.97
C CYS A 331 11.93 11.43 1.61
N GLU A 332 12.60 12.04 0.64
CA GLU A 332 12.13 12.38 -0.71
C GLU A 332 11.26 11.32 -1.43
N ASP A 333 10.48 11.79 -2.42
CA ASP A 333 9.57 11.02 -3.31
C ASP A 333 8.25 10.48 -2.73
N ARG A 334 7.69 11.15 -1.71
CA ARG A 334 6.45 10.71 -1.01
C ARG A 334 5.14 11.42 -1.44
N VAL A 335 5.07 11.96 -2.66
CA VAL A 335 3.85 12.67 -3.16
C VAL A 335 2.62 11.76 -3.22
N THR A 336 2.78 10.49 -3.59
CA THR A 336 1.71 9.48 -3.58
C THR A 336 1.13 9.24 -2.18
N LEU A 337 2.02 9.06 -1.20
CA LEU A 337 1.70 8.88 0.21
C LEU A 337 0.91 10.08 0.73
N ALA A 338 1.47 11.28 0.54
CA ALA A 338 0.85 12.54 0.94
C ALA A 338 -0.58 12.65 0.40
N TRP A 339 -0.80 12.36 -0.89
CA TRP A 339 -2.14 12.37 -1.47
C TRP A 339 -3.08 11.35 -0.81
N ASN A 340 -2.65 10.08 -0.67
CA ASN A 340 -3.45 9.04 -0.03
C ASN A 340 -3.82 9.42 1.42
N ASP A 341 -2.86 9.88 2.22
CA ASP A 341 -3.07 10.20 3.62
C ASP A 341 -3.87 11.49 3.83
N MET A 342 -3.76 12.48 2.93
CA MET A 342 -4.67 13.64 2.89
C MET A 342 -6.12 13.24 2.56
N GLN A 343 -6.34 12.25 1.68
CA GLN A 343 -7.68 11.71 1.45
C GLN A 343 -8.20 10.95 2.69
N LYS A 344 -7.33 10.23 3.43
CA LYS A 344 -7.69 9.61 4.71
C LYS A 344 -8.09 10.66 5.74
N VAL A 345 -7.33 11.74 5.91
CA VAL A 345 -7.65 12.86 6.84
C VAL A 345 -8.97 13.55 6.47
N ALA A 346 -9.20 13.82 5.18
CA ALA A 346 -10.47 14.37 4.71
C ALA A 346 -11.69 13.48 5.06
N LEU A 347 -11.51 12.17 5.02
CA LEU A 347 -12.53 11.18 5.36
C LEU A 347 -12.70 10.99 6.89
N VAL A 348 -11.61 11.00 7.67
CA VAL A 348 -11.63 11.04 9.14
C VAL A 348 -12.49 12.24 9.59
N TYR A 349 -12.22 13.43 9.04
CA TYR A 349 -12.93 14.65 9.40
C TYR A 349 -14.44 14.60 9.07
N ASP A 350 -14.84 14.04 7.92
CA ASP A 350 -16.27 13.88 7.58
C ASP A 350 -17.00 12.94 8.55
N VAL A 351 -16.30 11.92 9.04
CA VAL A 351 -16.85 10.97 10.01
C VAL A 351 -16.84 11.56 11.43
N GLU A 352 -15.83 12.33 11.79
CA GLU A 352 -15.77 13.08 13.05
C GLU A 352 -16.84 14.17 13.15
N SER A 353 -17.23 14.79 12.04
CA SER A 353 -18.33 15.75 11.95
C SER A 353 -19.74 15.11 11.88
N GLY A 354 -19.85 13.78 11.90
CA GLY A 354 -21.13 13.05 11.98
C GLY A 354 -21.87 12.87 10.65
N THR A 355 -21.27 13.24 9.52
CA THR A 355 -21.95 13.21 8.20
C THR A 355 -22.19 11.78 7.66
N TRP A 356 -21.72 10.75 8.36
CA TRP A 356 -21.83 9.33 7.98
C TRP A 356 -22.69 8.47 8.93
N ASP A 357 -23.20 9.02 10.03
CA ASP A 357 -23.92 8.26 11.06
C ASP A 357 -25.13 7.48 10.49
N ASP A 358 -25.92 8.11 9.59
CA ASP A 358 -27.01 7.45 8.85
C ASP A 358 -26.52 6.61 7.65
N ARG A 359 -25.32 6.91 7.13
CA ARG A 359 -24.76 6.42 5.85
C ARG A 359 -23.68 5.35 6.01
N LEU A 360 -23.70 4.61 7.13
CA LEU A 360 -22.73 3.54 7.42
C LEU A 360 -22.48 2.55 6.26
N PRO A 361 -23.47 2.10 5.46
CA PRO A 361 -23.21 1.21 4.32
C PRO A 361 -22.35 1.83 3.21
N GLU A 362 -22.40 3.15 3.06
CA GLU A 362 -21.53 3.91 2.15
C GLU A 362 -20.12 4.01 2.76
N LEU A 363 -20.00 4.25 4.07
CA LEU A 363 -18.70 4.27 4.77
C LEU A 363 -17.98 2.91 4.69
N MET A 364 -18.70 1.79 4.79
CA MET A 364 -18.16 0.44 4.55
C MET A 364 -17.59 0.27 3.13
N THR A 365 -18.24 0.91 2.15
CA THR A 365 -17.79 0.91 0.74
C THR A 365 -16.52 1.73 0.56
N VAL A 366 -16.46 2.94 1.14
CA VAL A 366 -15.26 3.80 1.09
C VAL A 366 -14.10 3.14 1.84
N GLY A 367 -14.34 2.49 2.99
CA GLY A 367 -13.32 1.71 3.69
C GLY A 367 -12.74 0.56 2.85
N CYS A 368 -13.58 -0.11 2.05
CA CYS A 368 -13.13 -1.16 1.13
C CYS A 368 -12.26 -0.61 0.01
N GLU A 369 -12.61 0.56 -0.53
CA GLU A 369 -11.77 1.25 -1.51
C GLU A 369 -10.43 1.69 -0.91
N MET A 370 -10.43 2.30 0.28
CA MET A 370 -9.20 2.72 0.98
C MET A 370 -8.27 1.53 1.29
N PHE A 371 -8.81 0.40 1.75
CA PHE A 371 -8.04 -0.84 1.92
C PHE A 371 -7.42 -1.33 0.60
N CYS A 372 -8.17 -1.28 -0.50
CA CYS A 372 -7.64 -1.61 -1.82
C CYS A 372 -6.52 -0.65 -2.26
N LEU A 373 -6.64 0.65 -1.99
CA LEU A 373 -5.61 1.65 -2.31
C LEU A 373 -4.31 1.43 -1.51
N GLU A 374 -4.40 1.23 -0.19
CA GLU A 374 -3.24 0.85 0.64
C GLU A 374 -2.57 -0.44 0.14
N GLN A 375 -3.38 -1.40 -0.34
CA GLN A 375 -2.85 -2.63 -0.90
C GLN A 375 -2.22 -2.49 -2.29
N LEU A 376 -2.65 -1.53 -3.11
CA LEU A 376 -1.97 -1.17 -4.37
C LEU A 376 -0.71 -0.32 -4.13
N GLU A 377 -0.69 0.51 -3.09
CA GLU A 377 0.50 1.30 -2.69
C GLU A 377 1.68 0.37 -2.35
N GLN A 378 1.42 -0.70 -1.57
CA GLN A 378 2.44 -1.70 -1.28
C GLN A 378 2.90 -2.45 -2.55
N ALA A 379 1.99 -2.80 -3.45
CA ALA A 379 2.33 -3.44 -4.72
C ALA A 379 3.16 -2.52 -5.64
N ALA A 380 2.86 -1.22 -5.65
CA ALA A 380 3.62 -0.21 -6.37
C ALA A 380 5.05 -0.08 -5.82
N ARG A 381 5.23 0.05 -4.49
CA ARG A 381 6.57 0.07 -3.86
C ARG A 381 7.39 -1.17 -4.16
N ASP A 382 6.77 -2.35 -4.05
CA ASP A 382 7.49 -3.60 -4.31
C ASP A 382 7.84 -3.74 -5.80
N LYS A 383 7.05 -3.16 -6.71
CA LYS A 383 7.38 -3.02 -8.12
C LYS A 383 8.52 -2.02 -8.36
N VAL A 384 8.50 -0.83 -7.76
CA VAL A 384 9.57 0.20 -7.83
C VAL A 384 10.93 -0.42 -7.49
N LYS A 385 11.02 -1.21 -6.40
CA LYS A 385 12.26 -1.92 -5.99
C LYS A 385 12.83 -2.88 -7.05
N THR A 386 12.00 -3.39 -7.97
CA THR A 386 12.43 -4.28 -9.07
C THR A 386 12.77 -3.54 -10.36
N LEU A 387 12.30 -2.30 -10.50
CA LEU A 387 12.58 -1.47 -11.67
C LEU A 387 13.98 -0.83 -11.55
N ARG A 388 14.58 -0.54 -12.70
CA ARG A 388 15.86 0.20 -12.81
C ARG A 388 15.64 1.69 -13.15
N PHE A 389 14.39 2.13 -13.00
CA PHE A 389 13.79 3.37 -13.52
C PHE A 389 12.42 3.56 -12.82
N VAL A 390 11.70 4.61 -13.23
CA VAL A 390 10.29 4.97 -12.96
C VAL A 390 10.08 5.71 -11.64
N ASP A 391 9.32 6.80 -11.77
CA ASP A 391 8.72 7.61 -10.72
C ASP A 391 7.68 6.80 -9.92
N GLU A 392 7.78 6.73 -8.58
CA GLU A 392 6.84 5.95 -7.73
C GLU A 392 5.38 6.41 -7.90
N VAL A 393 5.16 7.68 -8.25
CA VAL A 393 3.83 8.23 -8.54
C VAL A 393 3.28 7.66 -9.84
N GLU A 394 4.08 7.51 -10.89
CA GLU A 394 3.64 6.89 -12.14
C GLU A 394 3.38 5.39 -12.00
N VAL A 395 4.19 4.65 -11.22
CA VAL A 395 3.94 3.23 -10.92
C VAL A 395 2.62 3.05 -10.19
N TYR A 396 2.37 3.80 -9.12
CA TYR A 396 1.13 3.68 -8.34
C TYR A 396 -0.11 4.10 -9.15
N LEU A 397 -0.02 5.18 -9.93
CA LEU A 397 -1.12 5.63 -10.79
C LEU A 397 -1.42 4.63 -11.92
N ALA A 398 -0.42 3.89 -12.42
CA ALA A 398 -0.63 2.79 -13.36
C ALA A 398 -1.39 1.62 -12.70
N TYR A 399 -1.07 1.24 -11.46
CA TYR A 399 -1.86 0.26 -10.70
C TYR A 399 -3.28 0.74 -10.42
N GLN A 400 -3.47 1.98 -9.94
CA GLN A 400 -4.81 2.55 -9.68
C GLN A 400 -5.68 2.57 -10.94
N THR A 401 -5.15 3.05 -12.08
CA THR A 401 -5.93 3.19 -13.31
C THR A 401 -6.13 1.85 -14.02
N GLY A 402 -5.12 0.99 -14.05
CA GLY A 402 -5.19 -0.35 -14.64
C GLY A 402 -6.13 -1.31 -13.91
N LEU A 403 -6.28 -1.16 -12.58
CA LEU A 403 -7.17 -1.98 -11.77
C LEU A 403 -8.46 -1.28 -11.33
N ARG A 404 -8.72 -0.05 -11.78
CA ARG A 404 -9.91 0.75 -11.43
C ARG A 404 -11.21 -0.05 -11.48
N ASP A 405 -11.54 -0.62 -12.63
CA ASP A 405 -12.81 -1.32 -12.81
C ASP A 405 -12.82 -2.71 -12.13
N ALA A 406 -11.64 -3.32 -11.98
CA ALA A 406 -11.48 -4.64 -11.36
C ALA A 406 -11.55 -4.61 -9.82
N LEU A 407 -11.17 -3.49 -9.21
CA LEU A 407 -11.22 -3.22 -7.76
C LEU A 407 -12.26 -2.15 -7.37
N ARG A 408 -13.01 -1.62 -8.36
CA ARG A 408 -14.13 -0.66 -8.19
C ARG A 408 -13.70 0.70 -7.59
N LEU A 409 -12.49 1.16 -7.92
CA LEU A 409 -11.90 2.38 -7.36
C LEU A 409 -12.58 3.63 -7.92
N THR A 410 -13.55 4.19 -7.19
CA THR A 410 -14.30 5.39 -7.60
C THR A 410 -13.40 6.65 -7.65
N SER A 411 -12.37 6.69 -6.82
CA SER A 411 -11.35 7.73 -6.73
C SER A 411 -10.22 7.60 -7.77
N ALA A 412 -10.13 6.50 -8.53
CA ALA A 412 -9.13 6.34 -9.58
C ALA A 412 -9.48 7.15 -10.85
N GLY A 413 -8.49 7.47 -11.70
CA GLY A 413 -8.72 8.09 -13.02
C GLY A 413 -9.28 7.11 -14.05
N GLU A 414 -10.00 7.59 -15.08
CA GLU A 414 -10.62 6.69 -16.09
C GLU A 414 -9.61 6.05 -17.04
N ARG A 415 -8.55 6.78 -17.44
CA ARG A 415 -7.47 6.28 -18.30
C ARG A 415 -6.15 6.98 -17.97
N MET A 416 -5.06 6.22 -18.02
CA MET A 416 -3.70 6.74 -18.17
C MET A 416 -3.32 6.64 -19.66
N ARG A 417 -2.75 7.70 -20.25
CA ARG A 417 -2.44 7.73 -21.70
C ARG A 417 -1.10 7.08 -22.08
N TYR A 418 -0.23 6.85 -21.10
CA TYR A 418 1.14 6.34 -21.29
C TYR A 418 1.48 5.25 -20.27
N GLY A 419 0.60 4.25 -20.11
CA GLY A 419 0.86 3.11 -19.21
C GLY A 419 2.20 2.43 -19.47
N ASP A 420 2.63 2.39 -20.75
CA ASP A 420 3.91 1.86 -21.24
C ASP A 420 5.15 2.48 -20.56
N VAL A 421 5.06 3.70 -20.00
CA VAL A 421 6.18 4.38 -19.33
C VAL A 421 6.38 3.90 -17.89
N SER A 422 5.32 3.40 -17.24
CA SER A 422 5.32 3.02 -15.82
C SER A 422 6.09 1.73 -15.48
N GLY A 423 6.53 0.96 -16.48
CA GLY A 423 7.13 -0.36 -16.27
C GLY A 423 6.20 -1.43 -15.66
N VAL A 424 4.92 -1.11 -15.43
CA VAL A 424 3.89 -2.05 -14.95
C VAL A 424 3.32 -2.81 -16.14
N THR A 425 3.49 -4.13 -16.14
CA THR A 425 2.95 -5.01 -17.20
C THR A 425 1.56 -5.52 -16.83
N GLN A 426 0.81 -6.07 -17.80
CA GLN A 426 -0.46 -6.74 -17.52
C GLN A 426 -0.30 -7.90 -16.52
N GLU A 427 0.82 -8.62 -16.54
CA GLU A 427 1.07 -9.70 -15.57
C GLU A 427 1.25 -9.15 -14.14
N ASP A 428 1.85 -7.96 -13.98
CA ASP A 428 1.94 -7.29 -12.70
C ASP A 428 0.56 -6.85 -12.19
N LEU A 429 -0.31 -6.34 -13.08
CA LEU A 429 -1.70 -5.96 -12.75
C LEU A 429 -2.52 -7.19 -12.34
N ASP A 430 -2.47 -8.28 -13.12
CA ASP A 430 -3.19 -9.52 -12.84
C ASP A 430 -2.73 -10.14 -11.50
N ARG A 431 -1.42 -10.12 -11.25
CA ARG A 431 -0.80 -10.59 -10.00
C ARG A 431 -1.25 -9.74 -8.80
N ALA A 432 -1.24 -8.41 -8.93
CA ALA A 432 -1.72 -7.51 -7.89
C ALA A 432 -3.23 -7.69 -7.63
N LEU A 433 -4.06 -7.83 -8.66
CA LEU A 433 -5.50 -8.06 -8.53
C LEU A 433 -5.83 -9.32 -7.72
N VAL A 434 -5.10 -10.42 -7.94
CA VAL A 434 -5.25 -11.65 -7.16
C VAL A 434 -4.80 -11.45 -5.71
N GLN A 435 -3.68 -10.75 -5.47
CA GLN A 435 -3.20 -10.48 -4.12
C GLN A 435 -4.14 -9.58 -3.32
N VAL A 436 -4.65 -8.49 -3.91
CA VAL A 436 -5.61 -7.58 -3.26
C VAL A 436 -6.87 -8.35 -2.89
N ARG A 437 -7.49 -9.10 -3.81
CA ARG A 437 -8.74 -9.85 -3.55
C ARG A 437 -8.58 -10.96 -2.52
N GLU A 438 -7.43 -11.63 -2.43
CA GLU A 438 -7.19 -12.62 -1.37
C GLU A 438 -6.89 -11.99 0.00
N ARG A 439 -6.30 -10.78 0.03
CA ARG A 439 -6.16 -10.00 1.27
C ARG A 439 -7.49 -9.38 1.72
N GLU A 440 -8.31 -8.90 0.79
CA GLU A 440 -9.66 -8.37 1.05
C GLU A 440 -10.53 -9.40 1.78
N LYS A 441 -10.57 -10.65 1.31
CA LYS A 441 -11.32 -11.74 1.97
C LYS A 441 -10.87 -12.04 3.40
N ARG A 442 -9.58 -11.87 3.71
CA ARG A 442 -8.94 -12.40 4.93
C ARG A 442 -8.66 -11.33 5.98
N ALA A 443 -8.26 -10.13 5.56
CA ALA A 443 -7.77 -9.06 6.42
C ALA A 443 -8.72 -7.86 6.50
N PHE A 444 -9.48 -7.53 5.44
CA PHE A 444 -10.38 -6.37 5.45
C PHE A 444 -11.41 -6.39 6.60
N PRO A 445 -12.02 -7.54 7.01
CA PRO A 445 -12.90 -7.59 8.18
C PRO A 445 -12.29 -7.06 9.48
N THR A 446 -10.98 -7.27 9.68
CA THR A 446 -10.25 -6.83 10.89
C THR A 446 -9.63 -5.45 10.70
N TRP A 447 -9.10 -5.14 9.51
CA TRP A 447 -8.68 -3.78 9.15
C TRP A 447 -9.82 -2.78 9.32
N LEU A 448 -11.03 -3.09 8.82
CA LEU A 448 -12.21 -2.22 8.93
C LEU A 448 -12.59 -2.00 10.39
N ALA A 449 -12.54 -3.04 11.20
CA ALA A 449 -12.83 -2.95 12.63
C ALA A 449 -11.80 -2.09 13.39
N GLN A 450 -10.52 -2.14 13.00
CA GLN A 450 -9.44 -1.34 13.57
C GLN A 450 -9.36 0.09 13.01
N TRP A 451 -9.95 0.35 11.84
CA TRP A 451 -9.89 1.63 11.12
C TRP A 451 -10.62 2.75 11.87
N ALA A 452 -9.89 3.82 12.19
CA ALA A 452 -10.36 4.87 13.10
C ALA A 452 -11.69 5.55 12.67
N PRO A 453 -11.92 5.90 11.39
CA PRO A 453 -13.22 6.42 10.94
C PRO A 453 -14.38 5.48 11.27
N TRP A 454 -14.27 4.19 10.91
CA TRP A 454 -15.33 3.22 11.21
C TRP A 454 -15.61 3.12 12.71
N LYS A 455 -14.57 3.12 13.55
CA LYS A 455 -14.75 3.15 15.00
C LYS A 455 -15.47 4.41 15.48
N THR A 456 -15.04 5.60 15.07
CA THR A 456 -15.70 6.87 15.45
C THR A 456 -17.19 6.89 15.04
N ALA A 457 -17.52 6.41 13.83
CA ALA A 457 -18.90 6.27 13.38
C ALA A 457 -19.69 5.27 14.25
N LEU A 458 -19.11 4.12 14.58
CA LEU A 458 -19.71 3.08 15.41
C LEU A 458 -20.03 3.58 16.83
N TYR A 459 -19.06 4.23 17.49
CA TYR A 459 -19.22 4.80 18.83
C TYR A 459 -20.34 5.85 18.86
N ARG A 460 -20.45 6.71 17.83
CA ARG A 460 -21.51 7.74 17.78
C ARG A 460 -22.88 7.16 17.43
N ALA A 461 -22.95 6.23 16.47
CA ALA A 461 -24.20 5.66 16.00
C ALA A 461 -24.87 4.71 17.02
N SER A 462 -24.12 4.11 17.96
CA SER A 462 -24.67 3.23 19.00
C SER A 462 -23.79 3.14 20.26
N PRO A 463 -23.59 4.22 21.03
CA PRO A 463 -22.68 4.26 22.18
C PRO A 463 -22.98 3.16 23.21
N GLY A 464 -24.23 3.05 23.68
CA GLY A 464 -24.65 2.04 24.66
C GLY A 464 -24.63 0.58 24.17
N PHE A 465 -24.41 0.33 22.87
CA PHE A 465 -24.08 -1.01 22.38
C PHE A 465 -22.59 -1.31 22.58
N VAL A 466 -21.73 -0.33 22.30
CA VAL A 466 -20.28 -0.48 22.44
C VAL A 466 -19.86 -0.50 23.91
N GLU A 467 -20.40 0.39 24.75
CA GLU A 467 -20.15 0.41 26.21
C GLU A 467 -20.42 -0.95 26.86
N ASN A 468 -21.61 -1.52 26.61
CA ASN A 468 -22.04 -2.83 27.13
C ASN A 468 -21.12 -3.97 26.64
N MET A 469 -20.68 -3.94 25.39
CA MET A 469 -19.74 -4.92 24.84
C MET A 469 -18.32 -4.77 25.44
N GLN A 470 -17.87 -3.55 25.71
CA GLN A 470 -16.58 -3.27 26.36
C GLN A 470 -16.57 -3.69 27.84
N GLU A 471 -17.66 -3.47 28.57
CA GLU A 471 -17.83 -3.95 29.96
C GLU A 471 -17.79 -5.48 30.02
N GLN A 472 -18.42 -6.18 29.07
CA GLN A 472 -18.37 -7.65 28.98
C GLN A 472 -16.97 -8.18 28.64
N GLN A 473 -16.16 -7.43 27.86
CA GLN A 473 -14.83 -7.86 27.42
C GLN A 473 -13.74 -7.60 28.46
N THR A 474 -13.76 -6.45 29.16
CA THR A 474 -12.70 -6.05 30.11
C THR A 474 -12.48 -7.05 31.25
N GLY A 475 -13.53 -7.74 31.70
CA GLY A 475 -13.42 -8.79 32.71
C GLY A 475 -12.71 -10.08 32.23
N ALA A 476 -12.86 -10.45 30.96
CA ALA A 476 -12.31 -11.68 30.39
C ALA A 476 -10.90 -11.50 29.78
N LEU A 477 -10.55 -10.27 29.39
CA LEU A 477 -9.29 -9.92 28.75
C LEU A 477 -8.06 -10.24 29.61
N ASN A 478 -8.03 -9.81 30.88
CA ASN A 478 -6.82 -9.87 31.71
C ASN A 478 -6.28 -11.28 31.96
N ASP A 479 -7.16 -12.24 32.28
CA ASP A 479 -6.75 -13.62 32.55
C ASP A 479 -6.36 -14.37 31.26
N THR A 480 -7.03 -14.05 30.15
CA THR A 480 -6.74 -14.63 28.81
C THR A 480 -5.44 -14.07 28.23
N TYR A 481 -5.18 -12.77 28.43
CA TYR A 481 -4.01 -12.06 27.95
C TYR A 481 -2.71 -12.67 28.49
N ARG A 482 -2.61 -12.85 29.82
CA ARG A 482 -1.44 -13.49 30.44
C ARG A 482 -1.20 -14.90 29.89
N GLN A 483 -2.25 -15.72 29.80
CA GLN A 483 -2.14 -17.08 29.27
C GLN A 483 -1.65 -17.12 27.81
N ARG A 484 -2.03 -16.15 26.96
CA ARG A 484 -1.51 -16.03 25.59
C ARG A 484 -0.05 -15.56 25.55
N VAL A 485 0.31 -14.56 26.36
CA VAL A 485 1.70 -14.06 26.46
C VAL A 485 2.64 -15.16 26.97
N ASP A 486 2.28 -15.84 28.06
CA ASP A 486 3.05 -16.96 28.61
C ASP A 486 3.24 -18.09 27.58
N ALA A 487 2.20 -18.38 26.78
CA ALA A 487 2.26 -19.40 25.73
C ALA A 487 3.16 -19.00 24.54
N GLU A 488 3.12 -17.74 24.10
CA GLU A 488 4.00 -17.22 23.03
C GLU A 488 5.46 -17.17 23.46
N LEU A 489 5.76 -16.62 24.65
CA LEU A 489 7.13 -16.56 25.20
C LEU A 489 7.75 -17.95 25.30
N LYS A 490 6.96 -18.94 25.72
CA LYS A 490 7.33 -20.35 25.80
C LYS A 490 7.52 -21.01 24.44
N ALA A 491 6.67 -20.68 23.47
CA ALA A 491 6.79 -21.20 22.10
C ALA A 491 8.04 -20.64 21.38
N ALA A 492 8.41 -19.40 21.67
CA ALA A 492 9.63 -18.75 21.15
C ALA A 492 10.90 -19.07 21.96
N GLY A 493 10.78 -19.59 23.18
CA GLY A 493 11.91 -19.97 24.04
C GLY A 493 12.63 -18.77 24.69
N VAL A 494 11.90 -17.66 24.92
CA VAL A 494 12.44 -16.37 25.41
C VAL A 494 11.86 -15.96 26.77
N GLU A 495 11.40 -16.94 27.55
CA GLU A 495 10.88 -16.78 28.92
C GLU A 495 11.90 -16.02 29.81
N GLY A 496 11.48 -14.93 30.47
CA GLY A 496 12.33 -14.14 31.37
C GLY A 496 13.17 -13.03 30.72
N ILE A 497 13.04 -12.79 29.42
CA ILE A 497 13.68 -11.65 28.74
C ILE A 497 12.70 -10.47 28.72
N ALA A 498 12.95 -9.44 29.54
CA ALA A 498 12.04 -8.31 29.73
C ALA A 498 11.64 -7.60 28.41
N ASP A 499 12.57 -7.39 27.49
CA ASP A 499 12.27 -6.77 26.19
C ASP A 499 11.37 -7.65 25.30
N ALA A 500 11.50 -8.98 25.42
CA ALA A 500 10.64 -9.94 24.73
C ALA A 500 9.26 -10.02 25.38
N GLU A 501 9.17 -9.94 26.71
CA GLU A 501 7.91 -9.84 27.46
C GLU A 501 7.12 -8.59 27.07
N VAL A 502 7.79 -7.45 26.89
CA VAL A 502 7.17 -6.20 26.38
C VAL A 502 6.73 -6.35 24.92
N ALA A 503 7.58 -6.90 24.05
CA ALA A 503 7.28 -7.06 22.62
C ALA A 503 6.12 -8.05 22.35
N VAL A 504 6.17 -9.23 22.97
CA VAL A 504 5.11 -10.25 22.90
C VAL A 504 3.84 -9.76 23.58
N GLY A 505 3.97 -9.09 24.74
CA GLY A 505 2.85 -8.45 25.42
C GLY A 505 2.09 -7.48 24.52
N LYS A 506 2.81 -6.54 23.87
CA LYS A 506 2.20 -5.63 22.91
C LYS A 506 1.52 -6.38 21.75
N LYS A 507 2.22 -7.33 21.12
CA LYS A 507 1.68 -8.11 20.00
C LYS A 507 0.36 -8.80 20.38
N VAL A 508 0.35 -9.53 21.49
CA VAL A 508 -0.85 -10.26 21.97
C VAL A 508 -1.98 -9.29 22.34
N TRP A 509 -1.66 -8.10 22.88
CA TRP A 509 -2.65 -7.07 23.15
C TRP A 509 -3.30 -6.51 21.88
N ASP A 510 -2.49 -6.19 20.87
CA ASP A 510 -2.94 -5.67 19.58
C ASP A 510 -3.79 -6.72 18.83
N GLU A 511 -3.38 -8.00 18.88
CA GLU A 511 -4.17 -9.14 18.36
C GLU A 511 -5.51 -9.31 19.08
N MET A 512 -5.52 -9.34 20.42
CA MET A 512 -6.76 -9.47 21.19
C MET A 512 -7.69 -8.26 21.03
N THR A 513 -7.15 -7.06 20.84
CA THR A 513 -7.94 -5.87 20.51
C THR A 513 -8.55 -6.01 19.12
N GLY A 514 -7.78 -6.45 18.12
CA GLY A 514 -8.28 -6.74 16.77
C GLY A 514 -9.39 -7.80 16.74
N GLU A 515 -9.25 -8.90 17.50
CA GLU A 515 -10.30 -9.92 17.65
C GLU A 515 -11.59 -9.32 18.21
N ASN A 516 -11.49 -8.54 19.28
CA ASN A 516 -12.64 -7.93 19.97
C ASN A 516 -13.34 -6.86 19.11
N GLU A 517 -12.59 -5.97 18.45
CA GLU A 517 -13.15 -4.96 17.54
C GLU A 517 -13.81 -5.62 16.31
N THR A 518 -13.25 -6.72 15.80
CA THR A 518 -13.84 -7.51 14.70
C THR A 518 -15.16 -8.16 15.14
N ALA A 519 -15.21 -8.71 16.35
CA ALA A 519 -16.42 -9.31 16.92
C ALA A 519 -17.52 -8.26 17.16
N LEU A 520 -17.15 -7.10 17.72
CA LEU A 520 -18.03 -5.95 17.93
C LEU A 520 -18.65 -5.46 16.60
N THR A 521 -17.81 -5.27 15.57
CA THR A 521 -18.24 -4.85 14.23
C THR A 521 -19.21 -5.86 13.60
N ARG A 522 -18.93 -7.17 13.72
CA ARG A 522 -19.83 -8.23 13.23
C ARG A 522 -21.19 -8.19 13.95
N ALA A 523 -21.19 -8.13 15.28
CA ALA A 523 -22.40 -8.12 16.08
C ALA A 523 -23.26 -6.87 15.82
N PHE A 524 -22.65 -5.70 15.64
CA PHE A 524 -23.34 -4.47 15.23
C PHE A 524 -24.04 -4.62 13.88
N LEU A 525 -23.33 -5.13 12.85
CA LEU A 525 -23.89 -5.33 11.51
C LEU A 525 -25.07 -6.31 11.54
N GLN A 526 -24.90 -7.46 12.20
CA GLN A 526 -25.97 -8.45 12.38
C GLN A 526 -27.19 -7.82 13.08
N ASN A 527 -27.00 -7.09 14.19
CA ASN A 527 -28.07 -6.43 14.94
C ASN A 527 -28.83 -5.41 14.07
N ARG A 528 -28.13 -4.53 13.32
CA ARG A 528 -28.74 -3.55 12.40
C ARG A 528 -29.67 -4.24 11.39
N TYR A 529 -29.18 -5.26 10.67
CA TYR A 529 -30.00 -5.92 9.65
C TYR A 529 -31.10 -6.81 10.25
N CYS A 530 -30.89 -7.38 11.44
CA CYS A 530 -31.95 -8.07 12.18
C CYS A 530 -33.07 -7.12 12.62
N ALA A 531 -32.76 -5.91 13.10
CA ALA A 531 -33.77 -4.91 13.47
C ALA A 531 -34.64 -4.52 12.26
N LEU A 532 -34.02 -4.29 11.10
CA LEU A 532 -34.73 -3.99 9.85
C LEU A 532 -35.62 -5.15 9.37
N MET A 533 -35.16 -6.40 9.50
CA MET A 533 -35.96 -7.60 9.18
C MET A 533 -37.07 -7.87 10.22
N ALA A 534 -36.89 -7.44 11.47
CA ALA A 534 -37.86 -7.59 12.55
C ALA A 534 -39.01 -6.56 12.47
N ASP A 535 -38.81 -5.40 11.84
CA ASP A 535 -39.86 -4.39 11.63
C ASP A 535 -41.02 -4.97 10.81
N LYS A 536 -42.26 -4.73 11.23
CA LYS A 536 -43.47 -5.33 10.62
C LYS A 536 -43.73 -4.82 9.18
N ARG A 537 -43.11 -3.71 8.76
CA ARG A 537 -43.27 -3.12 7.42
C ARG A 537 -42.43 -3.87 6.38
N PRO A 538 -43.00 -4.29 5.23
CA PRO A 538 -42.26 -5.02 4.18
C PRO A 538 -41.13 -4.18 3.57
N GLU A 539 -41.29 -2.87 3.56
CA GLU A 539 -40.31 -1.89 3.05
C GLU A 539 -38.96 -1.96 3.79
N GLN A 540 -38.95 -2.27 5.10
CA GLN A 540 -37.71 -2.34 5.88
C GLN A 540 -36.93 -3.64 5.59
N ALA A 541 -37.64 -4.75 5.36
CA ALA A 541 -37.01 -5.98 4.86
C ALA A 541 -36.47 -5.80 3.43
N LEU A 542 -37.21 -5.11 2.55
CA LEU A 542 -36.73 -4.73 1.21
C LEU A 542 -35.49 -3.85 1.30
N LYS A 543 -35.49 -2.82 2.16
CA LYS A 543 -34.34 -1.95 2.42
C LYS A 543 -33.13 -2.76 2.89
N ALA A 544 -33.28 -3.66 3.87
CA ALA A 544 -32.20 -4.51 4.36
C ALA A 544 -31.58 -5.41 3.28
N VAL A 545 -32.41 -6.10 2.48
CA VAL A 545 -31.90 -6.96 1.39
C VAL A 545 -31.24 -6.13 0.29
N THR A 546 -31.76 -4.94 -0.01
CA THR A 546 -31.20 -4.04 -1.05
C THR A 546 -29.88 -3.43 -0.60
N GLU A 547 -29.79 -2.94 0.64
CA GLU A 547 -28.53 -2.49 1.26
C GLU A 547 -27.48 -3.60 1.22
N LEU A 548 -27.80 -4.80 1.71
CA LEU A 548 -26.87 -5.95 1.71
C LEU A 548 -26.48 -6.40 0.30
N THR A 549 -27.37 -6.33 -0.69
CA THR A 549 -27.04 -6.67 -2.08
C THR A 549 -26.14 -5.62 -2.73
N SER A 550 -26.28 -4.34 -2.35
CA SER A 550 -25.40 -3.24 -2.77
C SER A 550 -24.01 -3.36 -2.12
N VAL A 551 -23.96 -3.55 -0.80
CA VAL A 551 -22.71 -3.80 -0.05
C VAL A 551 -22.03 -5.08 -0.53
N ALA A 552 -22.77 -6.12 -0.93
CA ALA A 552 -22.19 -7.32 -1.53
C ALA A 552 -21.66 -7.13 -2.96
N ALA A 553 -21.95 -5.99 -3.60
CA ALA A 553 -21.27 -5.58 -4.82
C ALA A 553 -19.98 -4.83 -4.49
N SER A 554 -20.00 -3.84 -3.60
CA SER A 554 -18.85 -2.97 -3.31
C SER A 554 -17.84 -3.53 -2.31
N ALA A 555 -18.32 -4.12 -1.22
CA ALA A 555 -17.56 -4.60 -0.06
C ALA A 555 -18.04 -6.00 0.38
N PRO A 556 -17.88 -7.06 -0.45
CA PRO A 556 -18.46 -8.38 -0.23
C PRO A 556 -18.02 -9.07 1.07
N ALA A 557 -16.81 -8.80 1.60
CA ALA A 557 -16.40 -9.31 2.91
C ALA A 557 -17.27 -8.76 4.07
N VAL A 558 -17.75 -7.51 3.97
CA VAL A 558 -18.62 -6.88 4.99
C VAL A 558 -20.05 -7.40 4.88
N ALA A 559 -20.54 -7.61 3.65
CA ALA A 559 -21.79 -8.33 3.45
C ALA A 559 -21.72 -9.76 4.03
N ALA A 560 -20.60 -10.46 3.86
CA ALA A 560 -20.37 -11.75 4.49
C ALA A 560 -20.42 -11.68 6.03
N MET A 561 -19.76 -10.69 6.68
CA MET A 561 -19.87 -10.48 8.13
C MET A 561 -21.32 -10.33 8.60
N ALA A 562 -22.16 -9.64 7.83
CA ALA A 562 -23.56 -9.37 8.17
C ALA A 562 -24.51 -10.56 7.96
N VAL A 563 -24.25 -11.44 6.97
CA VAL A 563 -25.10 -12.61 6.67
C VAL A 563 -24.65 -13.91 7.34
N ARG A 564 -23.39 -13.99 7.80
CA ARG A 564 -22.87 -15.15 8.55
C ARG A 564 -23.77 -15.45 9.76
N PRO A 565 -24.10 -16.73 10.01
CA PRO A 565 -24.89 -17.11 11.18
C PRO A 565 -24.10 -16.84 12.47
N GLY A 566 -24.77 -16.31 13.49
CA GLY A 566 -24.22 -16.16 14.84
C GLY A 566 -24.18 -17.47 15.61
N ASN A 567 -23.95 -17.40 16.92
CA ASN A 567 -24.05 -18.59 17.76
C ASN A 567 -25.49 -19.13 17.78
N VAL A 568 -25.64 -20.45 17.98
CA VAL A 568 -26.82 -21.27 17.60
C VAL A 568 -28.19 -20.83 18.16
N ASN A 569 -28.25 -19.84 19.06
CA ASN A 569 -29.48 -19.28 19.65
C ASN A 569 -29.80 -17.83 19.23
N GLU A 570 -28.93 -17.15 18.48
CA GLU A 570 -29.08 -15.74 18.12
C GLU A 570 -29.94 -15.56 16.85
N ALA A 571 -30.78 -14.52 16.85
CA ALA A 571 -31.58 -14.18 15.68
C ALA A 571 -30.68 -13.56 14.60
N HIS A 572 -30.41 -14.31 13.52
CA HIS A 572 -29.72 -13.82 12.32
C HIS A 572 -30.75 -13.42 11.22
N PRO A 573 -30.40 -12.56 10.24
CA PRO A 573 -31.40 -11.93 9.37
C PRO A 573 -32.16 -12.94 8.49
N GLY A 574 -31.50 -14.03 8.09
CA GLY A 574 -32.10 -15.11 7.31
C GLY A 574 -33.22 -15.87 8.03
N SER A 575 -33.12 -16.06 9.35
CA SER A 575 -34.20 -16.68 10.16
C SER A 575 -35.42 -15.76 10.33
N LEU A 576 -35.19 -14.44 10.42
CA LEU A 576 -36.26 -13.45 10.45
C LEU A 576 -36.97 -13.37 9.09
N LEU A 577 -36.21 -13.39 7.99
CA LEU A 577 -36.76 -13.47 6.63
C LEU A 577 -37.56 -14.76 6.42
N ALA A 578 -37.07 -15.91 6.88
CA ALA A 578 -37.80 -17.19 6.83
C ALA A 578 -39.18 -17.09 7.51
N THR A 579 -39.23 -16.47 8.68
CA THR A 579 -40.47 -16.23 9.43
C THR A 579 -41.47 -15.37 8.63
N ARG A 580 -40.99 -14.40 7.83
CA ARG A 580 -41.83 -13.58 6.94
C ARG A 580 -42.31 -14.31 5.69
N VAL A 581 -41.46 -15.14 5.09
CA VAL A 581 -41.82 -16.00 3.96
C VAL A 581 -42.95 -16.95 4.39
N ALA A 582 -42.76 -17.66 5.51
CA ALA A 582 -43.76 -18.58 6.07
C ALA A 582 -45.09 -17.90 6.44
N ALA A 583 -45.10 -16.60 6.72
CA ALA A 583 -46.31 -15.81 6.96
C ALA A 583 -47.09 -15.42 5.69
N GLY A 584 -46.65 -15.87 4.50
CA GLY A 584 -47.40 -15.75 3.25
C GLY A 584 -47.04 -14.56 2.35
N GLY A 585 -45.81 -14.03 2.44
CA GLY A 585 -45.37 -12.90 1.61
C GLY A 585 -43.87 -12.86 1.34
N MET A 586 -43.43 -11.85 0.56
CA MET A 586 -42.01 -11.52 0.31
C MET A 586 -41.15 -12.57 -0.43
N ALA A 587 -41.73 -13.45 -1.24
CA ALA A 587 -40.96 -14.43 -2.04
C ALA A 587 -39.81 -13.82 -2.90
N PRO A 588 -39.93 -12.62 -3.53
CA PRO A 588 -38.82 -11.99 -4.23
C PRO A 588 -37.64 -11.57 -3.32
N LEU A 589 -37.88 -11.31 -2.03
CA LEU A 589 -36.81 -11.03 -1.07
C LEU A 589 -36.08 -12.30 -0.64
N ALA A 590 -36.80 -13.43 -0.56
CA ALA A 590 -36.18 -14.74 -0.37
C ALA A 590 -35.28 -15.11 -1.56
N GLU A 591 -35.72 -14.80 -2.78
CA GLU A 591 -34.93 -14.98 -4.00
C GLU A 591 -33.66 -14.12 -4.02
N ALA A 592 -33.79 -12.83 -3.72
CA ALA A 592 -32.65 -11.91 -3.64
C ALA A 592 -31.66 -12.31 -2.54
N TRP A 593 -32.16 -12.75 -1.37
CA TRP A 593 -31.31 -13.26 -0.28
C TRP A 593 -30.54 -14.53 -0.66
N VAL A 594 -31.18 -15.48 -1.34
CA VAL A 594 -30.50 -16.68 -1.85
C VAL A 594 -29.48 -16.32 -2.92
N SER A 595 -29.80 -15.38 -3.82
CA SER A 595 -28.86 -14.88 -4.85
C SER A 595 -27.63 -14.19 -4.25
N LEU A 596 -27.83 -13.46 -3.14
CA LEU A 596 -26.77 -12.84 -2.34
C LEU A 596 -25.84 -13.89 -1.71
N LEU A 597 -26.39 -14.90 -1.03
CA LEU A 597 -25.61 -15.99 -0.45
C LEU A 597 -24.84 -16.78 -1.52
N HIS A 598 -25.46 -17.01 -2.69
CA HIS A 598 -24.83 -17.72 -3.81
C HIS A 598 -23.61 -16.97 -4.34
N ARG A 599 -23.75 -15.66 -4.60
CA ARG A 599 -22.64 -14.80 -5.04
C ARG A 599 -21.49 -14.76 -4.03
N LEU A 600 -21.79 -14.69 -2.74
CA LEU A 600 -20.75 -14.69 -1.69
C LEU A 600 -20.04 -16.04 -1.58
N TYR A 601 -20.75 -17.16 -1.83
CA TYR A 601 -20.17 -18.50 -1.88
C TYR A 601 -19.27 -18.71 -3.12
N GLU A 602 -19.76 -18.39 -4.32
CA GLU A 602 -18.99 -18.51 -5.58
C GLU A 602 -17.64 -17.78 -5.51
N ASN A 603 -17.63 -16.58 -4.91
CA ASN A 603 -16.46 -15.73 -4.78
C ASN A 603 -15.60 -16.06 -3.52
N LYS A 604 -16.01 -17.05 -2.73
CA LYS A 604 -15.33 -17.58 -1.53
C LYS A 604 -15.21 -16.59 -0.35
N TYR A 605 -16.25 -15.79 -0.14
CA TYR A 605 -16.41 -14.95 1.07
C TYR A 605 -17.22 -15.63 2.19
N LEU A 606 -17.97 -16.68 1.84
CA LEU A 606 -18.58 -17.62 2.76
C LEU A 606 -18.07 -19.03 2.46
N ASP A 607 -17.87 -19.83 3.51
CA ASP A 607 -17.62 -21.27 3.35
C ASP A 607 -18.92 -22.10 3.29
N LYS A 608 -18.77 -23.42 3.14
CA LYS A 608 -19.90 -24.34 3.03
C LYS A 608 -20.73 -24.44 4.31
N GLU A 609 -20.10 -24.50 5.47
CA GLU A 609 -20.81 -24.61 6.75
C GLU A 609 -21.54 -23.30 7.06
N GLU A 610 -20.95 -22.15 6.74
CA GLU A 610 -21.60 -20.84 6.85
C GLU A 610 -22.86 -20.75 5.97
N VAL A 611 -22.79 -21.17 4.70
CA VAL A 611 -23.95 -21.17 3.78
C VAL A 611 -25.00 -22.19 4.22
N ILE A 612 -24.60 -23.42 4.58
CA ILE A 612 -25.54 -24.43 5.09
C ILE A 612 -26.25 -23.90 6.34
N SER A 613 -25.52 -23.29 7.27
CA SER A 613 -26.07 -22.84 8.55
C SER A 613 -26.89 -21.55 8.44
N ALA A 614 -26.64 -20.71 7.42
CA ALA A 614 -27.49 -19.57 7.07
C ALA A 614 -28.82 -19.96 6.41
N LEU A 615 -28.91 -21.15 5.79
CA LEU A 615 -30.12 -21.66 5.12
C LEU A 615 -30.89 -22.69 5.95
N LEU A 616 -30.18 -23.56 6.68
CA LEU A 616 -30.66 -24.79 7.29
C LEU A 616 -30.26 -24.90 8.78
N PRO A 617 -31.20 -25.24 9.67
CA PRO A 617 -31.00 -25.12 11.10
C PRO A 617 -30.17 -26.30 11.64
N HIS A 618 -29.25 -26.04 12.58
CA HIS A 618 -28.45 -27.09 13.22
C HIS A 618 -29.30 -28.12 14.00
N LYS A 619 -30.53 -27.78 14.42
CA LYS A 619 -31.44 -28.68 15.15
C LYS A 619 -32.81 -28.79 14.48
N LYS A 620 -33.37 -30.00 14.48
CA LYS A 620 -34.67 -30.33 13.86
C LYS A 620 -35.88 -29.67 14.51
N GLU A 621 -35.76 -29.19 15.73
CA GLU A 621 -36.82 -28.46 16.45
C GLU A 621 -37.04 -27.04 15.89
N HIS A 622 -36.04 -26.43 15.23
CA HIS A 622 -36.11 -25.05 14.73
C HIS A 622 -36.51 -24.93 13.24
N ARG A 623 -37.15 -25.95 12.65
CA ARG A 623 -37.56 -25.93 11.22
C ARG A 623 -38.36 -24.69 10.82
N GLY A 624 -39.20 -24.17 11.70
CA GLY A 624 -40.03 -22.99 11.44
C GLY A 624 -39.25 -21.68 11.21
N GLY A 625 -37.96 -21.63 11.58
CA GLY A 625 -37.07 -20.49 11.34
C GLY A 625 -36.15 -20.66 10.12
N SER A 626 -36.20 -21.76 9.38
CA SER A 626 -35.26 -22.02 8.27
C SER A 626 -35.78 -21.45 6.95
N LEU A 627 -34.98 -20.62 6.27
CA LEU A 627 -35.36 -20.00 5.00
C LEU A 627 -35.63 -21.05 3.92
N ALA A 628 -34.82 -22.11 3.87
CA ALA A 628 -35.03 -23.22 2.95
C ALA A 628 -36.37 -23.94 3.20
N HIS A 629 -36.77 -24.13 4.46
CA HIS A 629 -38.08 -24.71 4.80
C HIS A 629 -39.23 -23.75 4.48
N ALA A 630 -39.08 -22.46 4.76
CA ALA A 630 -40.10 -21.44 4.47
C ALA A 630 -40.37 -21.30 2.96
N ILE A 631 -39.33 -21.28 2.12
CA ILE A 631 -39.47 -21.33 0.65
C ILE A 631 -40.16 -22.64 0.22
N ALA A 632 -39.78 -23.76 0.84
CA ALA A 632 -40.27 -25.09 0.50
C ALA A 632 -41.72 -25.40 0.94
N ASP A 633 -42.25 -24.76 1.97
CA ASP A 633 -43.64 -24.93 2.39
C ASP A 633 -44.58 -23.85 1.79
N THR A 634 -44.04 -22.81 1.13
CA THR A 634 -44.84 -21.72 0.50
C THR A 634 -44.97 -21.83 -1.02
N ALA A 635 -43.87 -21.95 -1.79
CA ALA A 635 -43.91 -21.92 -3.26
C ALA A 635 -42.70 -22.56 -3.98
N TRP A 636 -42.68 -23.90 -4.13
CA TRP A 636 -41.66 -24.62 -4.92
C TRP A 636 -41.60 -24.27 -6.42
N ASN A 637 -42.66 -23.68 -6.96
CA ASN A 637 -42.68 -23.24 -8.36
C ASN A 637 -42.19 -21.78 -8.53
N SER A 638 -41.55 -21.20 -7.49
CA SER A 638 -40.93 -19.87 -7.54
C SER A 638 -39.47 -19.93 -8.02
N GLU A 639 -38.97 -18.80 -8.51
CA GLU A 639 -37.56 -18.62 -8.85
C GLU A 639 -36.65 -18.72 -7.60
N ALA A 640 -37.13 -18.27 -6.43
CA ALA A 640 -36.46 -18.47 -5.13
C ALA A 640 -36.17 -19.94 -4.84
N ALA A 641 -37.14 -20.84 -5.10
CA ALA A 641 -36.96 -22.28 -4.93
C ALA A 641 -35.96 -22.87 -5.93
N THR A 642 -35.92 -22.36 -7.18
CA THR A 642 -34.93 -22.78 -8.18
C THR A 642 -33.51 -22.40 -7.77
N LYS A 643 -33.28 -21.13 -7.40
CA LYS A 643 -31.97 -20.62 -6.97
C LYS A 643 -31.49 -21.28 -5.67
N LEU A 644 -32.42 -21.61 -4.75
CA LEU A 644 -32.11 -22.38 -3.55
C LEU A 644 -31.60 -23.78 -3.88
N CYS A 645 -32.20 -24.45 -4.87
CA CYS A 645 -31.77 -25.78 -5.31
C CYS A 645 -30.40 -25.75 -6.02
N ALA A 646 -30.11 -24.70 -6.79
CA ALA A 646 -28.79 -24.48 -7.39
C ALA A 646 -27.71 -24.29 -6.30
N LEU A 647 -27.90 -23.34 -5.37
CA LEU A 647 -26.96 -23.09 -4.28
C LEU A 647 -26.70 -24.34 -3.42
N LEU A 648 -27.74 -25.12 -3.09
CA LEU A 648 -27.58 -26.37 -2.35
C LEU A 648 -26.86 -27.47 -3.17
N SER A 649 -26.97 -27.45 -4.50
CA SER A 649 -26.20 -28.33 -5.40
C SER A 649 -24.71 -27.97 -5.38
N ASP A 650 -24.38 -26.68 -5.53
CA ASP A 650 -23.00 -26.18 -5.60
C ASP A 650 -22.24 -26.33 -4.27
N VAL A 651 -22.94 -26.19 -3.14
CA VAL A 651 -22.37 -26.42 -1.80
C VAL A 651 -22.15 -27.90 -1.53
N ALA A 652 -23.05 -28.79 -2.00
CA ALA A 652 -22.87 -30.23 -1.91
C ALA A 652 -21.70 -30.71 -2.80
N GLY A 653 -21.77 -30.45 -4.10
CA GLY A 653 -20.73 -30.80 -5.08
C GLY A 653 -20.19 -32.22 -4.94
N SER A 654 -18.87 -32.37 -5.04
CA SER A 654 -18.15 -33.63 -4.83
C SER A 654 -17.98 -34.02 -3.35
N ASP A 655 -18.49 -33.24 -2.41
CA ASP A 655 -18.21 -33.37 -0.98
C ASP A 655 -19.29 -34.16 -0.25
N GLU A 656 -18.92 -35.37 0.17
CA GLU A 656 -19.81 -36.28 0.86
C GLU A 656 -20.30 -35.74 2.22
N ASN A 657 -19.45 -34.99 2.93
CA ASN A 657 -19.79 -34.48 4.26
C ASN A 657 -20.82 -33.35 4.17
N SER A 658 -20.59 -32.38 3.28
CA SER A 658 -21.55 -31.29 3.02
C SER A 658 -22.87 -31.82 2.49
N ARG A 659 -22.85 -32.82 1.59
CA ARG A 659 -24.07 -33.46 1.07
C ARG A 659 -24.84 -34.17 2.19
N GLN A 660 -24.16 -34.90 3.06
CA GLN A 660 -24.79 -35.58 4.20
C GLN A 660 -25.39 -34.62 5.23
N ASP A 661 -24.73 -33.48 5.52
CA ASP A 661 -25.27 -32.48 6.44
C ASP A 661 -26.49 -31.74 5.85
N ILE A 662 -26.42 -31.29 4.58
CA ILE A 662 -27.58 -30.71 3.86
C ILE A 662 -28.78 -31.66 3.93
N MET A 663 -28.57 -32.94 3.62
CA MET A 663 -29.58 -33.99 3.68
C MET A 663 -30.10 -34.22 5.11
N ALA A 664 -29.23 -34.20 6.12
CA ALA A 664 -29.60 -34.38 7.52
C ALA A 664 -30.44 -33.22 8.07
N ARG A 665 -30.10 -31.96 7.74
CA ARG A 665 -30.82 -30.75 8.17
C ARG A 665 -32.16 -30.58 7.42
N LEU A 666 -32.18 -30.79 6.10
CA LEU A 666 -33.42 -30.95 5.31
C LEU A 666 -34.27 -32.16 5.75
N SER A 667 -33.72 -33.02 6.64
CA SER A 667 -34.35 -34.24 7.15
C SER A 667 -34.66 -35.30 6.07
N LEU A 668 -33.97 -35.22 4.94
CA LEU A 668 -33.86 -36.21 3.88
C LEU A 668 -32.83 -37.29 4.28
N LYS A 669 -33.14 -38.07 5.32
CA LYS A 669 -32.24 -39.17 5.76
C LYS A 669 -32.07 -40.21 4.64
N LEU A 670 -30.86 -40.28 4.06
CA LEU A 670 -30.32 -41.47 3.40
C LEU A 670 -29.29 -42.16 4.32
N PRO A 671 -29.19 -43.50 4.30
CA PRO A 671 -27.94 -44.20 4.50
C PRO A 671 -27.24 -44.40 3.16
N GLY A 672 -25.99 -43.94 3.02
CA GLY A 672 -25.19 -44.16 1.82
C GLY A 672 -24.95 -45.65 1.53
N ASP A 673 -24.92 -46.00 0.25
CA ASP A 673 -24.53 -47.28 -0.38
C ASP A 673 -25.16 -48.58 0.18
N ARG A 674 -26.15 -48.46 1.06
CA ARG A 674 -26.75 -49.55 1.84
C ARG A 674 -28.26 -49.64 1.67
N PHE A 675 -28.79 -49.22 0.52
CA PHE A 675 -30.22 -49.32 0.21
C PHE A 675 -30.74 -50.76 0.29
N SER A 676 -29.88 -51.74 -0.02
CA SER A 676 -30.11 -53.19 0.10
C SER A 676 -30.05 -53.73 1.55
N GLN A 677 -29.65 -52.91 2.53
CA GLN A 677 -29.52 -53.27 3.95
C GLN A 677 -30.52 -52.51 4.84
N LEU A 678 -31.35 -51.64 4.26
CA LEU A 678 -32.41 -50.92 4.97
C LEU A 678 -33.50 -51.86 5.49
N ASN A 679 -34.05 -51.56 6.67
CA ASN A 679 -35.30 -52.19 7.10
C ASN A 679 -36.50 -51.62 6.29
N PRO A 680 -37.63 -52.35 6.18
CA PRO A 680 -38.76 -51.92 5.37
C PRO A 680 -39.35 -50.56 5.77
N ASP A 681 -39.38 -50.23 7.06
CA ASP A 681 -39.96 -48.99 7.57
C ASP A 681 -39.08 -47.76 7.25
N GLN A 682 -37.77 -47.91 7.37
CA GLN A 682 -36.78 -46.89 6.99
C GLN A 682 -36.80 -46.65 5.48
N ALA A 683 -36.89 -47.70 4.67
CA ALA A 683 -37.07 -47.59 3.23
C ALA A 683 -38.43 -46.93 2.87
N ALA A 684 -39.51 -47.25 3.60
CA ALA A 684 -40.83 -46.67 3.39
C ALA A 684 -40.91 -45.18 3.84
N ASP A 685 -40.20 -44.78 4.88
CA ASP A 685 -40.11 -43.38 5.34
C ASP A 685 -39.21 -42.55 4.42
N PHE A 686 -38.05 -43.08 3.98
CA PHE A 686 -37.29 -42.47 2.90
C PHE A 686 -38.14 -42.33 1.63
N TYR A 687 -38.85 -43.39 1.21
CA TYR A 687 -39.76 -43.35 0.07
C TYR A 687 -40.85 -42.29 0.24
N LYS A 688 -41.47 -42.15 1.42
CA LYS A 688 -42.43 -41.07 1.71
C LYS A 688 -41.81 -39.68 1.56
N ARG A 689 -40.54 -39.49 1.98
CA ARG A 689 -39.82 -38.21 1.90
C ARG A 689 -39.34 -37.88 0.48
N ALA A 690 -38.72 -38.83 -0.22
CA ALA A 690 -38.34 -38.71 -1.62
C ALA A 690 -39.55 -38.55 -2.55
N LYS A 691 -40.70 -39.15 -2.20
CA LYS A 691 -42.00 -38.94 -2.87
C LYS A 691 -42.70 -37.65 -2.43
N LYS A 692 -42.37 -37.06 -1.27
CA LYS A 692 -42.73 -35.66 -0.97
C LYS A 692 -41.92 -34.74 -1.88
N ALA A 693 -40.59 -34.91 -1.96
CA ALA A 693 -39.71 -34.13 -2.85
C ALA A 693 -40.12 -34.22 -4.33
N ASP A 694 -40.37 -35.42 -4.88
CA ASP A 694 -40.84 -35.56 -6.27
C ASP A 694 -42.25 -34.98 -6.48
N LYS A 695 -43.10 -34.96 -5.44
CA LYS A 695 -44.40 -34.26 -5.48
C LYS A 695 -44.31 -32.74 -5.27
N LEU A 696 -43.20 -32.19 -4.78
CA LEU A 696 -43.17 -30.81 -4.30
C LEU A 696 -43.12 -29.77 -5.42
N SER A 697 -42.66 -30.10 -6.64
CA SER A 697 -42.65 -29.15 -7.76
C SER A 697 -43.25 -29.67 -9.07
N ARG A 698 -43.80 -28.72 -9.84
CA ARG A 698 -43.94 -28.78 -11.32
C ARG A 698 -42.79 -28.00 -12.00
N ASN A 699 -41.71 -27.76 -11.27
CA ASN A 699 -40.56 -26.97 -11.67
C ASN A 699 -39.39 -27.93 -11.90
N ASP A 700 -39.20 -28.30 -13.16
CA ASP A 700 -38.20 -29.30 -13.56
C ASP A 700 -36.75 -28.78 -13.46
N ALA A 701 -36.54 -27.45 -13.50
CA ALA A 701 -35.22 -26.84 -13.29
C ALA A 701 -34.72 -27.04 -11.84
N ALA A 702 -35.59 -26.79 -10.85
CA ALA A 702 -35.28 -27.09 -9.45
C ALA A 702 -35.00 -28.59 -9.23
N LYS A 703 -35.69 -29.48 -9.97
CA LYS A 703 -35.44 -30.92 -9.94
C LYS A 703 -34.15 -31.34 -10.64
N ALA A 704 -33.66 -30.57 -11.63
CA ALA A 704 -32.39 -30.83 -12.29
C ALA A 704 -31.22 -30.59 -11.33
N HIS A 705 -31.14 -29.41 -10.69
CA HIS A 705 -30.07 -29.09 -9.75
C HIS A 705 -30.01 -30.04 -8.54
N LEU A 706 -31.16 -30.45 -7.98
CA LEU A 706 -31.17 -31.42 -6.87
C LEU A 706 -30.71 -32.83 -7.30
N LYS A 707 -30.75 -33.18 -8.58
CA LYS A 707 -30.14 -34.42 -9.11
C LYS A 707 -28.64 -34.24 -9.38
N GLU A 708 -28.26 -33.11 -9.96
CA GLU A 708 -26.89 -32.70 -10.25
C GLU A 708 -26.01 -32.75 -8.97
N GLY A 709 -26.48 -32.13 -7.88
CA GLY A 709 -25.85 -32.20 -6.55
C GLY A 709 -26.05 -33.54 -5.81
N ARG A 710 -26.67 -34.54 -6.44
CA ARG A 710 -27.00 -35.88 -5.90
C ARG A 710 -27.83 -35.87 -4.60
N LEU A 711 -28.67 -34.85 -4.42
CA LEU A 711 -29.58 -34.69 -3.28
C LEU A 711 -30.90 -35.49 -3.45
N ILE A 712 -31.23 -35.94 -4.66
CA ILE A 712 -32.25 -36.95 -4.95
C ILE A 712 -31.75 -37.99 -5.97
N PRO A 713 -32.24 -39.25 -5.93
CA PRO A 713 -31.81 -40.29 -6.85
C PRO A 713 -32.11 -39.99 -8.32
N GLU A 714 -31.21 -40.39 -9.21
CA GLU A 714 -31.34 -40.16 -10.66
C GLU A 714 -32.47 -40.99 -11.28
N SER A 715 -32.53 -42.29 -10.96
CA SER A 715 -33.45 -43.26 -11.59
C SER A 715 -34.75 -43.48 -10.80
N ARG A 716 -35.84 -43.76 -11.54
CA ARG A 716 -37.15 -44.12 -10.97
C ARG A 716 -37.23 -45.55 -10.45
N GLU A 717 -36.20 -46.38 -10.65
CA GLU A 717 -36.26 -47.82 -10.36
C GLU A 717 -36.22 -48.09 -8.84
N LEU A 718 -35.48 -47.28 -8.08
CA LEU A 718 -35.53 -47.24 -6.61
C LEU A 718 -36.94 -46.93 -6.07
N TYR A 719 -37.77 -46.21 -6.83
CA TYR A 719 -39.17 -45.94 -6.48
C TYR A 719 -40.10 -47.13 -6.78
N GLY A 720 -39.66 -48.08 -7.60
CA GLY A 720 -40.40 -49.31 -7.94
C GLY A 720 -40.28 -50.41 -6.88
N MET A 721 -39.14 -50.52 -6.20
CA MET A 721 -38.89 -51.60 -5.22
C MET A 721 -39.92 -51.68 -4.08
N VAL A 722 -40.56 -50.56 -3.72
CA VAL A 722 -41.56 -50.51 -2.63
C VAL A 722 -42.97 -50.91 -3.11
N SER A 723 -43.32 -50.75 -4.40
CA SER A 723 -44.66 -51.15 -4.88
C SER A 723 -44.80 -52.68 -4.91
N GLY A 724 -43.75 -53.40 -5.31
CA GLY A 724 -43.66 -54.86 -5.24
C GLY A 724 -43.57 -55.44 -3.81
N ALA A 725 -43.55 -54.60 -2.77
CA ALA A 725 -43.64 -55.04 -1.37
C ALA A 725 -45.08 -55.11 -0.84
N GLN A 726 -46.05 -54.48 -1.53
CA GLN A 726 -47.48 -54.54 -1.15
C GLN A 726 -48.30 -55.53 -1.98
N THR A 727 -47.79 -56.01 -3.12
CA THR A 727 -48.39 -57.09 -3.91
C THR A 727 -47.58 -58.37 -3.77
N GLY A 728 -48.23 -59.44 -3.29
CA GLY A 728 -47.55 -60.69 -2.91
C GLY A 728 -47.02 -61.52 -4.10
N SER A 729 -46.11 -62.44 -3.78
CA SER A 729 -45.51 -63.43 -4.68
C SER A 729 -44.54 -62.89 -5.74
N LEU A 730 -43.30 -62.64 -5.33
CA LEU A 730 -42.13 -62.76 -6.20
C LEU A 730 -41.21 -63.87 -5.66
N ASN A 731 -40.86 -64.82 -6.52
CA ASN A 731 -40.07 -65.99 -6.12
C ASN A 731 -38.62 -65.60 -5.77
N ARG A 732 -37.98 -66.40 -4.90
CA ARG A 732 -36.71 -66.06 -4.23
C ARG A 732 -35.56 -65.81 -5.21
N GLU A 733 -35.56 -66.47 -6.36
CA GLU A 733 -34.58 -66.33 -7.43
C GLU A 733 -34.69 -64.98 -8.15
N ALA A 734 -35.90 -64.57 -8.55
CA ALA A 734 -36.14 -63.27 -9.18
C ALA A 734 -35.72 -62.10 -8.26
N ARG A 735 -35.90 -62.27 -6.94
CA ARG A 735 -35.46 -61.31 -5.92
C ARG A 735 -33.94 -61.27 -5.73
N THR A 736 -33.22 -62.31 -6.15
CA THR A 736 -31.75 -62.39 -6.09
C THR A 736 -31.13 -61.81 -7.37
N GLU A 737 -31.75 -62.06 -8.53
CA GLU A 737 -31.25 -61.55 -9.82
C GLU A 737 -31.47 -60.03 -9.96
N ALA A 738 -32.57 -59.50 -9.43
CA ALA A 738 -32.82 -58.06 -9.29
C ALA A 738 -32.02 -57.38 -8.16
N LEU A 739 -31.06 -58.09 -7.55
CA LEU A 739 -30.07 -57.57 -6.59
C LEU A 739 -28.63 -57.68 -7.10
N LYS A 740 -28.43 -58.17 -8.33
CA LYS A 740 -27.14 -58.23 -9.05
C LYS A 740 -27.05 -57.28 -10.25
N ARG A 741 -28.18 -56.67 -10.63
CA ARG A 741 -28.30 -55.57 -11.58
C ARG A 741 -28.51 -54.28 -10.80
#